data_AF-A0A2E9QK87-F1
#
_entry.id   AF-A0A2E9QK87-F1
#
_cell.length_a   1.000
_cell.length_b   1.000
_cell.length_c   1.000
_cell.angle_alpha   90.00
_cell.angle_beta   90.00
_cell.angle_gamma   90.00
#
_symmetry.space_group_name_H-M   'P 1'
#
loop_
_entity.id
_entity.type
_entity.pdbx_description
1 polymer ?
#
loop_
_entity_poly.entity_id
_entity_poly.type
_entity_poly.pdbx_seq_one_letter_code
_entity_poly.pdbx_strand_id
1 'polypeptide(L)'
;MAQLFKRRCGVGVDISNLRPAGARVSNAAKSTSGAVSFMNRFSNTTREVAQNGRRGALMLSMDIAHPDVEDFITIKQDLQKVTGANISIRLSDDFMKAVEGNSDYTHKWPIESDNPKFTKTVKARELWDTIIKCAHNTAEPGLIFWDRQHWYSTSSVYPKYKNTSTNPCSEIAMQGGDSCRLIAMNLYNFVDKPFTEDAKFLMEDFYKATYEGQRLMDDLVDLETEAIGRILAKIDADDEPDEIKAVEKETWELLLKTGIEGRRTGLGFTALADMVAALGMAIDSDQAIAKVEEIMKEKCRAEFDSSIDMSLARGSFVGFDAKIEKTSEFIQMLGEEFPDVYERMMKFGRRNISISTVAPTGTLSMLAQTSSGIEPVFMTHYKRRRKLNEQDKEAKVDFIDDSGDKWQEFTVYHHNLKTWMDITGETDITKSPYVGSTAPEIDWVKRVEMQAVVQKYVTHSISSTINLPNDVSLDEVSNIYLESWKQGTKGITVYRDGSRSGVLVSADDKKAPTLDNAEFKETKAPSRPQRLDAKVVRFQNNKEKWIAVVGLLNGRPYEIFTGKTEDVFNMPPAVEYGWVIKNRKEDGSSQYDFQYEDKDGYKVTMGGLSRSFDKEFWNYAKLISGVLRHGMPLHYVVDLIGKMNLYDKNINTWKSGVVRALKTFIADGTKVSDHMCGECGDEGLIYEEGCLKCVSCGYSKCG
;
A
#
# COMPACT_ATOMS: atom_id res chain seq x y z
N MET A 1 16.07 -0.48 -18.33
CA MET A 1 15.62 -0.79 -16.94
C MET A 1 16.55 -1.74 -16.20
N ALA A 2 16.76 -2.99 -16.63
CA ALA A 2 17.60 -3.95 -15.89
C ALA A 2 19.00 -3.40 -15.55
N GLN A 3 19.64 -2.69 -16.49
CA GLN A 3 20.93 -2.04 -16.28
C GLN A 3 20.93 -0.94 -15.20
N LEU A 4 19.79 -0.25 -15.04
CA LEU A 4 19.58 0.79 -14.03
C LEU A 4 19.32 0.14 -12.66
N PHE A 5 18.50 -0.92 -12.61
CA PHE A 5 18.25 -1.67 -11.37
C PHE A 5 19.52 -2.34 -10.82
N LYS A 6 20.41 -2.82 -11.70
CA LYS A 6 21.75 -3.31 -11.32
C LYS A 6 22.61 -2.23 -10.65
N ARG A 7 22.24 -0.96 -10.74
CA ARG A 7 22.93 0.14 -10.04
C ARG A 7 22.02 0.85 -9.03
N ARG A 8 20.95 0.16 -8.61
CA ARG A 8 19.99 0.59 -7.56
C ARG A 8 19.20 1.85 -7.91
N CYS A 9 19.10 2.20 -9.20
CA CYS A 9 18.26 3.29 -9.64
C CYS A 9 16.78 2.90 -9.54
N GLY A 10 15.93 3.82 -9.08
CA GLY A 10 14.51 3.75 -9.30
C GLY A 10 14.16 4.20 -10.72
N VAL A 11 13.16 3.59 -11.36
CA VAL A 11 12.79 3.91 -12.75
C VAL A 11 11.31 4.23 -12.87
N GLY A 12 10.98 5.27 -13.62
CA GLY A 12 9.64 5.58 -14.08
C GLY A 12 9.43 5.18 -15.53
N VAL A 13 8.29 4.60 -15.87
CA VAL A 13 7.93 4.27 -17.25
C VAL A 13 6.48 4.67 -17.50
N ASP A 14 6.27 5.53 -18.49
CA ASP A 14 4.94 5.80 -19.02
C ASP A 14 4.61 4.83 -20.16
N ILE A 15 3.48 4.15 -20.06
CA ILE A 15 3.05 3.15 -21.03
C ILE A 15 1.94 3.64 -21.96
N SER A 16 1.58 4.93 -21.92
CA SER A 16 0.50 5.52 -22.72
C SER A 16 0.80 5.53 -24.23
N ASN A 17 2.07 5.41 -24.61
CA ASN A 17 2.50 5.32 -26.01
C ASN A 17 2.35 3.90 -26.59
N LEU A 18 2.10 2.89 -25.76
CA LEU A 18 1.81 1.54 -26.24
C LEU A 18 0.41 1.52 -26.87
N ARG A 19 0.23 0.65 -27.87
CA ARG A 19 -1.06 0.54 -28.57
C ARG A 19 -2.14 -0.05 -27.65
N PRO A 20 -3.39 0.42 -27.74
CA PRO A 20 -4.50 -0.15 -26.98
C PRO A 20 -4.81 -1.58 -27.44
N ALA A 21 -5.48 -2.35 -26.59
CA ALA A 21 -5.86 -3.73 -26.86
C ALA A 21 -6.69 -3.84 -28.15
N GLY A 22 -6.43 -4.88 -28.95
CA GLY A 22 -7.12 -5.10 -30.22
C GLY A 22 -6.63 -4.22 -31.39
N ALA A 23 -5.76 -3.23 -31.15
CA ALA A 23 -5.19 -2.42 -32.23
C ALA A 23 -4.40 -3.27 -33.23
N ARG A 24 -4.57 -2.98 -34.52
CA ARG A 24 -3.92 -3.73 -35.61
C ARG A 24 -2.39 -3.62 -35.55
N VAL A 25 -1.71 -4.73 -35.78
CA VAL A 25 -0.25 -4.80 -35.94
C VAL A 25 0.10 -5.39 -37.31
N SER A 26 1.24 -4.99 -37.87
CA SER A 26 1.67 -5.40 -39.21
C SER A 26 2.48 -6.71 -39.22
N ASN A 27 2.37 -7.53 -38.16
CA ASN A 27 3.07 -8.80 -38.01
C ASN A 27 2.06 -9.97 -37.94
N ALA A 28 2.56 -11.20 -37.71
CA ALA A 28 1.77 -12.42 -37.70
C ALA A 28 0.59 -12.41 -36.70
N ALA A 29 0.67 -11.63 -35.62
CA ALA A 29 -0.36 -11.59 -34.58
C ALA A 29 -1.65 -10.85 -35.01
N LYS A 30 -1.61 -10.05 -36.09
CA LYS A 30 -2.72 -9.20 -36.61
C LYS A 30 -3.25 -8.12 -35.67
N SER A 31 -3.33 -8.36 -34.35
CA SER A 31 -3.68 -7.39 -33.30
C SER A 31 -2.72 -7.49 -32.10
N THR A 32 -2.74 -6.48 -31.22
CA THR A 32 -1.96 -6.45 -29.97
C THR A 32 -2.82 -6.79 -28.75
N SER A 33 -2.17 -7.32 -27.70
CA SER A 33 -2.76 -7.58 -26.38
C SER A 33 -2.97 -6.32 -25.52
N GLY A 34 -2.54 -5.15 -25.99
CA GLY A 34 -2.74 -3.86 -25.31
C GLY A 34 -1.62 -3.47 -24.35
N ALA A 35 -1.64 -2.21 -23.91
CA ALA A 35 -0.59 -1.60 -23.10
C ALA A 35 -0.46 -2.29 -21.73
N VAL A 36 -1.59 -2.61 -21.10
CA VAL A 36 -1.67 -3.19 -19.75
C VAL A 36 -1.06 -4.59 -19.68
N SER A 37 -1.12 -5.36 -20.77
CA SER A 37 -0.53 -6.70 -20.83
C SER A 37 0.98 -6.74 -20.58
N PHE A 38 1.69 -5.64 -20.87
CA PHE A 38 3.14 -5.52 -20.66
C PHE A 38 3.52 -5.20 -19.21
N MET A 39 2.58 -4.75 -18.36
CA MET A 39 2.87 -4.32 -16.98
C MET A 39 3.48 -5.45 -16.14
N ASN A 40 2.99 -6.68 -16.27
CA ASN A 40 3.55 -7.84 -15.57
C ASN A 40 5.00 -8.10 -15.98
N ARG A 41 5.36 -7.88 -17.25
CA ARG A 41 6.74 -8.04 -17.73
C ARG A 41 7.67 -7.01 -17.09
N PHE A 42 7.23 -5.75 -17.03
CA PHE A 42 7.99 -4.69 -16.36
C PHE A 42 8.15 -4.97 -14.86
N SER A 43 7.06 -5.31 -14.19
CA SER A 43 7.04 -5.70 -12.77
C SER A 43 7.99 -6.88 -12.47
N ASN A 44 7.95 -7.94 -13.28
CA ASN A 44 8.81 -9.12 -13.07
C ASN A 44 10.29 -8.79 -13.26
N THR A 45 10.62 -7.95 -14.26
CA THR A 45 12.00 -7.46 -14.46
C THR A 45 12.54 -6.77 -13.21
N THR A 46 11.72 -5.95 -12.55
CA THR A 46 12.09 -5.27 -11.29
C THR A 46 12.37 -6.25 -10.15
N ARG A 47 11.67 -7.40 -10.11
CA ARG A 47 11.85 -8.44 -9.09
C ARG A 47 13.06 -9.33 -9.35
N GLU A 48 13.39 -9.56 -10.63
CA GLU A 48 14.50 -10.40 -11.06
C GLU A 48 15.86 -9.74 -10.78
N VAL A 49 15.95 -8.42 -10.88
CA VAL A 49 17.19 -7.67 -10.63
C VAL A 49 17.20 -7.13 -9.19
N ALA A 50 17.87 -7.84 -8.29
CA ALA A 50 18.08 -7.44 -6.90
C ALA A 50 19.56 -7.44 -6.51
N GLN A 51 19.97 -6.48 -5.68
CA GLN A 51 21.34 -6.42 -5.14
C GLN A 51 21.32 -6.41 -3.62
N ASN A 52 22.02 -7.37 -2.99
CA ASN A 52 22.15 -7.50 -1.54
C ASN A 52 20.79 -7.38 -0.81
N GLY A 53 19.75 -8.03 -1.35
CA GLY A 53 18.39 -8.00 -0.78
C GLY A 53 17.54 -6.77 -1.13
N ARG A 54 18.12 -5.70 -1.73
CA ARG A 54 17.37 -4.53 -2.19
C ARG A 54 16.89 -4.73 -3.64
N ARG A 55 15.57 -4.75 -3.82
CA ARG A 55 14.92 -4.86 -5.14
C ARG A 55 14.91 -3.52 -5.86
N GLY A 56 14.77 -3.54 -7.19
CA GLY A 56 14.49 -2.34 -7.96
C GLY A 56 13.16 -1.69 -7.52
N ALA A 57 13.01 -0.40 -7.83
CA ALA A 57 11.76 0.33 -7.64
C ALA A 57 11.27 0.84 -9.00
N LEU A 58 10.01 0.60 -9.31
CA LEU A 58 9.41 0.93 -10.60
C LEU A 58 8.10 1.71 -10.39
N MET A 59 7.93 2.81 -11.11
CA MET A 59 6.64 3.45 -11.35
C MET A 59 6.18 3.13 -12.77
N LEU A 60 4.93 2.68 -12.92
CA LEU A 60 4.24 2.65 -14.19
C LEU A 60 3.17 3.75 -14.19
N SER A 61 3.16 4.59 -15.22
CA SER A 61 2.14 5.60 -15.42
C SER A 61 1.33 5.37 -16.70
N MET A 62 0.07 5.76 -16.68
CA MET A 62 -0.80 5.82 -17.85
C MET A 62 -1.63 7.10 -17.84
N ASP A 63 -1.79 7.70 -19.02
CA ASP A 63 -2.69 8.82 -19.27
C ASP A 63 -4.16 8.41 -19.10
N ILE A 64 -4.96 9.25 -18.45
CA ILE A 64 -6.41 9.04 -18.31
C ILE A 64 -7.13 8.99 -19.66
N ALA A 65 -6.56 9.59 -20.71
CA ALA A 65 -7.08 9.49 -22.07
C ALA A 65 -6.82 8.15 -22.74
N HIS A 66 -5.99 7.25 -22.19
CA HIS A 66 -5.66 6.00 -22.87
C HIS A 66 -6.85 5.02 -22.92
N PRO A 67 -7.18 4.36 -24.06
CA PRO A 67 -8.32 3.45 -24.14
C PRO A 67 -8.26 2.22 -23.20
N ASP A 68 -7.05 1.76 -22.82
CA ASP A 68 -6.85 0.66 -21.86
C ASP A 68 -6.81 1.14 -20.39
N VAL A 69 -7.18 2.38 -20.07
CA VAL A 69 -6.99 2.94 -18.72
C VAL A 69 -7.82 2.24 -17.64
N GLU A 70 -9.03 1.77 -17.97
CA GLU A 70 -9.87 1.00 -17.03
C GLU A 70 -9.18 -0.29 -16.56
N ASP A 71 -8.55 -1.01 -17.49
CA ASP A 71 -7.76 -2.21 -17.18
C ASP A 71 -6.52 -1.85 -16.35
N PHE A 72 -5.90 -0.71 -16.62
CA PHE A 72 -4.76 -0.23 -15.85
C PHE A 72 -5.14 0.09 -14.40
N ILE A 73 -6.27 0.78 -14.19
CA ILE A 73 -6.78 1.16 -12.86
C ILE A 73 -7.08 -0.09 -12.02
N THR A 74 -7.65 -1.11 -12.64
CA THR A 74 -8.15 -2.29 -11.93
C THR A 74 -7.13 -3.42 -11.77
N ILE A 75 -6.01 -3.39 -12.49
CA ILE A 75 -5.06 -4.53 -12.55
C ILE A 75 -4.56 -5.01 -11.18
N LYS A 76 -4.36 -4.10 -10.21
CA LYS A 76 -3.84 -4.41 -8.87
C LYS A 76 -4.93 -4.69 -7.83
N GLN A 77 -6.20 -4.74 -8.24
CA GLN A 77 -7.24 -5.40 -7.44
C GLN A 77 -6.96 -6.90 -7.30
N ASP A 78 -6.24 -7.47 -8.28
CA ASP A 78 -5.56 -8.75 -8.12
C ASP A 78 -4.16 -8.51 -7.54
N LEU A 79 -4.01 -8.74 -6.24
CA LEU A 79 -2.76 -8.52 -5.50
C LEU A 79 -1.60 -9.43 -5.97
N GLN A 80 -1.84 -10.41 -6.84
CA GLN A 80 -0.80 -11.25 -7.43
C GLN A 80 -0.19 -10.65 -8.70
N LYS A 81 -0.83 -9.64 -9.30
CA LYS A 81 -0.36 -8.97 -10.52
C LYS A 81 0.43 -7.71 -10.18
N VAL A 82 1.40 -7.38 -11.05
CA VAL A 82 2.20 -6.14 -10.98
C VAL A 82 2.77 -5.88 -9.56
N THR A 83 3.33 -6.93 -8.96
CA THR A 83 3.83 -6.91 -7.57
C THR A 83 5.14 -6.15 -7.38
N GLY A 84 5.84 -5.81 -8.47
CA GLY A 84 7.13 -5.13 -8.48
C GLY A 84 7.08 -3.68 -8.99
N ALA A 85 5.89 -3.09 -9.12
CA ALA A 85 5.75 -1.70 -9.55
C ALA A 85 4.65 -0.98 -8.78
N ASN A 86 4.87 0.30 -8.49
CA ASN A 86 3.80 1.24 -8.16
C ASN A 86 3.09 1.64 -9.46
N ILE A 87 1.80 1.98 -9.37
CA ILE A 87 1.03 2.46 -10.51
C ILE A 87 0.41 3.82 -10.20
N SER A 88 0.40 4.72 -11.17
CA SER A 88 -0.27 6.02 -11.05
C SER A 88 -0.92 6.46 -12.35
N ILE A 89 -2.05 7.15 -12.24
CA ILE A 89 -2.74 7.73 -13.38
C ILE A 89 -2.36 9.20 -13.52
N ARG A 90 -2.08 9.60 -14.76
CA ARG A 90 -1.87 11.00 -15.14
C ARG A 90 -3.23 11.58 -15.53
N LEU A 91 -3.75 12.47 -14.68
CA LEU A 91 -5.04 13.11 -14.84
C LEU A 91 -4.87 14.47 -15.52
N SER A 92 -5.63 14.70 -16.60
CA SER A 92 -5.81 16.02 -17.20
C SER A 92 -6.88 16.83 -16.46
N ASP A 93 -6.76 18.15 -16.46
CA ASP A 93 -7.79 19.06 -15.94
C ASP A 93 -9.13 18.88 -16.66
N ASP A 94 -9.11 18.55 -17.96
CA ASP A 94 -10.32 18.28 -18.73
C ASP A 94 -11.11 17.08 -18.19
N PHE A 95 -10.41 16.03 -17.76
CA PHE A 95 -11.04 14.89 -17.08
C PHE A 95 -11.62 15.31 -15.73
N MET A 96 -10.85 16.05 -14.92
CA MET A 96 -11.31 16.50 -13.61
C MET A 96 -12.55 17.40 -13.70
N LYS A 97 -12.57 18.33 -14.66
CA LYS A 97 -13.74 19.16 -14.97
C LYS A 97 -14.93 18.32 -15.44
N ALA A 98 -14.69 17.26 -16.21
CA ALA A 98 -15.75 16.34 -16.63
C ALA A 98 -16.34 15.54 -15.45
N VAL A 99 -15.49 15.16 -14.47
CA VAL A 99 -15.94 14.53 -13.22
C VAL A 99 -16.83 15.48 -12.41
N GLU A 100 -16.43 16.74 -12.23
CA GLU A 100 -17.24 17.73 -11.51
C GLU A 100 -18.53 18.08 -12.25
N GLY A 101 -18.47 18.21 -13.57
CA GLY A 101 -19.61 18.51 -14.42
C GLY A 101 -20.54 17.33 -14.69
N ASN A 102 -20.20 16.12 -14.19
CA ASN A 102 -20.88 14.86 -14.48
C ASN A 102 -21.12 14.66 -15.99
N SER A 103 -20.10 14.94 -16.79
CA SER A 103 -20.15 14.88 -18.25
C SER A 103 -19.37 13.68 -18.82
N ASP A 104 -19.49 13.50 -20.13
CA ASP A 104 -18.77 12.46 -20.85
C ASP A 104 -17.30 12.85 -21.02
N TYR A 105 -16.41 11.85 -21.00
CA TYR A 105 -14.99 11.98 -21.31
C TYR A 105 -14.62 11.03 -22.44
N THR A 106 -13.74 11.47 -23.35
CA THR A 106 -13.33 10.67 -24.50
C THR A 106 -11.88 10.25 -24.38
N HIS A 107 -11.67 8.95 -24.16
CA HIS A 107 -10.36 8.33 -24.34
C HIS A 107 -9.96 8.43 -25.81
N LYS A 108 -8.67 8.63 -26.07
CA LYS A 108 -8.08 8.73 -27.39
C LYS A 108 -6.68 8.11 -27.45
N TRP A 109 -6.33 7.53 -28.60
CA TRP A 109 -4.95 7.09 -28.89
C TRP A 109 -4.59 7.28 -30.37
N PRO A 110 -3.38 7.78 -30.72
CA PRO A 110 -2.34 8.30 -29.82
C PRO A 110 -2.81 9.52 -29.01
N ILE A 111 -2.34 9.63 -27.76
CA ILE A 111 -2.85 10.60 -26.77
C ILE A 111 -2.84 12.05 -27.30
N GLU A 112 -1.72 12.45 -27.90
CA GLU A 112 -1.45 13.83 -28.35
C GLU A 112 -1.88 14.06 -29.82
N SER A 113 -2.65 13.14 -30.42
CA SER A 113 -3.08 13.28 -31.82
C SER A 113 -4.35 14.12 -31.95
N ASP A 114 -4.35 15.11 -32.84
CA ASP A 114 -5.56 15.85 -33.25
C ASP A 114 -6.56 14.95 -33.99
N ASN A 115 -6.06 13.89 -34.62
CA ASN A 115 -6.85 12.88 -35.34
C ASN A 115 -6.55 11.51 -34.72
N PRO A 116 -7.11 11.17 -33.56
CA PRO A 116 -6.82 9.92 -32.88
C PRO A 116 -7.35 8.73 -33.68
N LYS A 117 -6.60 7.62 -33.66
CA LYS A 117 -6.95 6.39 -34.36
C LYS A 117 -7.95 5.54 -33.60
N PHE A 118 -7.96 5.66 -32.28
CA PHE A 118 -8.89 4.97 -31.39
C PHE A 118 -9.51 6.00 -30.48
N THR A 119 -10.83 5.89 -30.29
CA THR A 119 -11.57 6.70 -29.32
C THR A 119 -12.56 5.80 -28.58
N LYS A 120 -12.81 6.12 -27.31
CA LYS A 120 -13.82 5.47 -26.46
C LYS A 120 -14.40 6.52 -25.54
N THR A 121 -15.70 6.78 -25.64
CA THR A 121 -16.40 7.72 -24.74
C THR A 121 -16.91 6.97 -23.52
N VAL A 122 -16.73 7.57 -22.35
CA VAL A 122 -17.14 7.04 -21.05
C VAL A 122 -17.79 8.14 -20.21
N LYS A 123 -18.53 7.75 -19.17
CA LYS A 123 -18.99 8.69 -18.14
C LYS A 123 -17.81 9.00 -17.21
N ALA A 124 -17.39 10.26 -17.16
CA ALA A 124 -16.23 10.65 -16.35
C ALA A 124 -16.41 10.28 -14.87
N ARG A 125 -17.63 10.47 -14.36
CA ARG A 125 -17.98 10.15 -12.97
C ARG A 125 -17.88 8.66 -12.65
N GLU A 126 -18.33 7.77 -13.53
CA GLU A 126 -18.24 6.31 -13.31
C GLU A 126 -16.79 5.83 -13.30
N LEU A 127 -15.95 6.38 -14.19
CA LEU A 127 -14.52 6.09 -14.20
C LEU A 127 -13.83 6.62 -12.93
N TRP A 128 -14.20 7.82 -12.49
CA TRP A 128 -13.73 8.39 -11.22
C TRP A 128 -14.07 7.50 -10.05
N ASP A 129 -15.33 7.10 -9.89
CA ASP A 129 -15.77 6.24 -8.78
C ASP A 129 -15.01 4.89 -8.80
N THR A 130 -14.64 4.39 -9.98
CA THR A 130 -13.76 3.21 -10.13
C THR A 130 -12.34 3.45 -9.63
N ILE A 131 -11.74 4.60 -9.96
CA ILE A 131 -10.43 5.03 -9.45
C ILE A 131 -10.45 5.10 -7.92
N ILE A 132 -11.47 5.76 -7.35
CA ILE A 132 -11.64 5.90 -5.90
C ILE A 132 -11.75 4.54 -5.22
N LYS A 133 -12.60 3.65 -5.75
CA LYS A 133 -12.76 2.30 -5.21
C LYS A 133 -11.45 1.50 -5.24
N CYS A 134 -10.68 1.59 -6.32
CA CYS A 134 -9.41 0.88 -6.42
C CYS A 134 -8.37 1.41 -5.43
N ALA A 135 -8.24 2.74 -5.32
CA ALA A 135 -7.34 3.40 -4.38
C ALA A 135 -7.72 3.10 -2.93
N HIS A 136 -9.01 3.11 -2.59
CA HIS A 136 -9.50 2.73 -1.27
C HIS A 136 -9.20 1.27 -0.91
N ASN A 137 -9.39 0.35 -1.87
CA ASN A 137 -9.14 -1.07 -1.67
C ASN A 137 -7.67 -1.41 -1.53
N THR A 138 -6.79 -0.77 -2.31
CA THR A 138 -5.41 -1.25 -2.50
C THR A 138 -4.34 -0.17 -2.42
N ALA A 139 -4.68 1.06 -2.01
CA ALA A 139 -3.81 2.25 -2.02
C ALA A 139 -3.26 2.64 -3.40
N GLU A 140 -3.81 2.08 -4.49
CA GLU A 140 -3.40 2.35 -5.87
C GLU A 140 -4.60 2.30 -6.84
N PRO A 141 -4.54 3.04 -7.96
CA PRO A 141 -3.43 3.88 -8.41
C PRO A 141 -3.28 5.19 -7.63
N GLY A 142 -2.04 5.68 -7.52
CA GLY A 142 -1.78 7.06 -7.12
C GLY A 142 -2.21 8.04 -8.23
N LEU A 143 -2.42 9.31 -7.89
CA LEU A 143 -2.87 10.32 -8.84
C LEU A 143 -1.79 11.36 -9.10
N ILE A 144 -1.59 11.70 -10.37
CA ILE A 144 -0.67 12.75 -10.81
C ILE A 144 -1.48 13.74 -11.65
N PHE A 145 -1.59 14.98 -11.20
CA PHE A 145 -2.29 16.05 -11.92
C PHE A 145 -1.36 16.58 -13.01
N TRP A 146 -1.49 16.02 -14.21
CA TRP A 146 -0.45 16.08 -15.23
C TRP A 146 -0.34 17.45 -15.90
N ASP A 147 -1.46 18.14 -16.07
CA ASP A 147 -1.48 19.51 -16.59
C ASP A 147 -0.80 20.46 -15.60
N ARG A 148 -1.08 20.30 -14.30
CA ARG A 148 -0.37 21.04 -13.24
C ARG A 148 1.12 20.72 -13.20
N GLN A 149 1.50 19.44 -13.38
CA GLN A 149 2.90 19.03 -13.50
C GLN A 149 3.60 19.63 -14.73
N HIS A 150 2.85 19.96 -15.78
CA HIS A 150 3.40 20.60 -16.99
C HIS A 150 3.52 22.11 -16.84
N TRP A 151 2.43 22.81 -16.51
CA TRP A 151 2.37 24.28 -16.51
C TRP A 151 3.00 24.90 -15.26
N TYR A 152 2.86 24.27 -14.10
CA TYR A 152 3.50 24.70 -12.86
C TYR A 152 4.90 24.07 -12.69
N SER A 153 5.71 24.09 -13.75
CA SER A 153 7.05 23.49 -13.78
C SER A 153 8.07 24.42 -14.41
N THR A 154 9.31 24.33 -13.98
CA THR A 154 10.44 25.03 -14.60
C THR A 154 11.07 24.24 -15.75
N SER A 155 10.78 22.94 -15.91
CA SER A 155 11.38 22.11 -16.96
C SER A 155 10.39 21.72 -18.05
N SER A 156 9.16 21.35 -17.68
CA SER A 156 8.22 20.71 -18.62
C SER A 156 7.79 21.62 -19.77
N VAL A 157 7.77 22.94 -19.55
CA VAL A 157 7.44 23.95 -20.56
C VAL A 157 8.48 24.06 -21.68
N TYR A 158 9.70 23.56 -21.45
CA TYR A 158 10.71 23.47 -22.50
C TYR A 158 10.44 22.23 -23.36
N PRO A 159 10.21 22.35 -24.68
CA PRO A 159 9.83 21.21 -25.52
C PRO A 159 10.80 20.03 -25.47
N LYS A 160 12.12 20.29 -25.37
CA LYS A 160 13.16 19.26 -25.26
C LYS A 160 13.16 18.55 -23.90
N TYR A 161 12.62 19.19 -22.87
CA TYR A 161 12.60 18.71 -21.50
C TYR A 161 11.18 18.44 -20.98
N LYS A 162 10.21 18.32 -21.90
CA LYS A 162 8.82 18.00 -21.58
C LYS A 162 8.78 16.70 -20.78
N ASN A 163 8.11 16.75 -19.63
CA ASN A 163 8.00 15.59 -18.76
C ASN A 163 7.23 14.47 -19.47
N THR A 164 7.71 13.23 -19.34
CA THR A 164 7.06 12.05 -19.93
C THR A 164 6.54 11.09 -18.88
N SER A 165 7.18 11.02 -17.70
CA SER A 165 6.78 10.18 -16.57
C SER A 165 7.34 10.76 -15.26
N THR A 166 7.11 10.06 -14.15
CA THR A 166 7.69 10.33 -12.83
C THR A 166 8.57 9.18 -12.35
N ASN A 167 9.50 9.47 -11.45
CA ASN A 167 10.25 8.42 -10.75
C ASN A 167 9.33 7.63 -9.77
N PRO A 168 9.82 6.54 -9.14
CA PRO A 168 9.01 5.65 -8.29
C PRO A 168 8.16 6.28 -7.18
N CYS A 169 8.57 7.44 -6.66
CA CYS A 169 7.92 8.13 -5.55
C CYS A 169 7.16 9.39 -5.98
N SER A 170 7.05 9.63 -7.30
CA SER A 170 6.31 10.73 -7.93
C SER A 170 6.75 12.16 -7.59
N GLU A 171 7.86 12.34 -6.88
CA GLU A 171 8.39 13.64 -6.48
C GLU A 171 9.19 14.32 -7.60
N ILE A 172 9.69 13.57 -8.58
CA ILE A 172 10.36 14.09 -9.77
C ILE A 172 9.62 13.64 -11.04
N ALA A 173 9.09 14.61 -11.79
CA ALA A 173 8.74 14.38 -13.20
C ALA A 173 9.85 14.88 -14.11
N MET A 174 10.14 14.12 -15.16
CA MET A 174 11.24 14.40 -16.07
C MET A 174 10.98 13.81 -17.46
N GLN A 175 11.77 14.24 -18.44
CA GLN A 175 11.77 13.65 -19.77
C GLN A 175 12.33 12.22 -19.75
N GLY A 176 12.14 11.48 -20.84
CA GLY A 176 12.75 10.17 -21.02
C GLY A 176 14.28 10.26 -21.01
N GLY A 177 14.93 9.39 -20.25
CA GLY A 177 16.39 9.28 -20.21
C GLY A 177 17.10 10.27 -19.29
N ASP A 178 16.39 10.95 -18.40
CA ASP A 178 16.97 11.88 -17.41
C ASP A 178 17.15 11.24 -16.03
N SER A 179 17.96 11.85 -15.15
CA SER A 179 18.17 11.43 -13.76
C SER A 179 18.05 12.60 -12.79
N CYS A 180 17.83 12.31 -11.51
CA CYS A 180 17.81 13.32 -10.46
C CYS A 180 18.66 12.88 -9.28
N ARG A 181 19.34 13.85 -8.67
CA ARG A 181 20.10 13.72 -7.43
C ARG A 181 19.31 14.41 -6.34
N LEU A 182 19.35 13.85 -5.13
CA LEU A 182 18.56 14.33 -4.00
C LEU A 182 19.46 14.59 -2.79
N ILE A 183 19.27 15.75 -2.17
CA ILE A 183 19.73 16.10 -0.81
C ILE A 183 18.50 16.56 -0.05
N ALA A 184 18.43 16.28 1.25
CA ALA A 184 17.37 16.78 2.12
C ALA A 184 17.95 17.59 3.28
N MET A 185 17.49 18.82 3.43
CA MET A 185 17.75 19.68 4.59
C MET A 185 16.95 19.18 5.80
N ASN A 186 17.58 18.99 6.95
CA ASN A 186 16.86 18.67 8.18
C ASN A 186 16.31 19.96 8.81
N LEU A 187 15.01 20.22 8.66
CA LEU A 187 14.39 21.47 9.13
C LEU A 187 14.46 21.64 10.65
N TYR A 188 14.44 20.54 11.41
CA TYR A 188 14.50 20.58 12.88
C TYR A 188 15.80 21.23 13.38
N ASN A 189 16.92 21.05 12.66
CA ASN A 189 18.22 21.61 13.03
C ASN A 189 18.30 23.13 12.94
N PHE A 190 17.30 23.78 12.33
CA PHE A 190 17.21 25.23 12.23
C PHE A 190 16.29 25.83 13.30
N VAL A 191 15.86 25.05 14.29
CA VAL A 191 15.10 25.56 15.44
C VAL A 191 16.04 25.83 16.61
N ASP A 192 16.15 27.11 16.99
CA ASP A 192 16.83 27.53 18.21
C ASP A 192 15.89 27.36 19.41
N LYS A 193 16.45 26.88 20.53
CA LYS A 193 15.73 26.55 21.78
C LYS A 193 14.41 25.76 21.54
N PRO A 194 14.47 24.59 20.88
CA PRO A 194 13.27 23.82 20.54
C PRO A 194 12.45 23.47 21.78
N PHE A 195 11.13 23.47 21.62
CA PHE A 195 10.13 23.15 22.65
C PHE A 195 10.04 24.13 23.84
N THR A 196 10.59 25.34 23.69
CA THR A 196 10.50 26.41 24.69
C THR A 196 9.65 27.58 24.17
N GLU A 197 9.22 28.48 25.05
CA GLU A 197 8.53 29.73 24.64
C GLU A 197 9.40 30.66 23.78
N ASP A 198 10.73 30.52 23.88
CA ASP A 198 11.70 31.27 23.08
C ASP A 198 12.01 30.60 21.73
N ALA A 199 11.34 29.49 21.37
CA ALA A 199 11.65 28.71 20.18
C ALA A 199 11.49 29.56 18.90
N LYS A 200 12.52 29.54 18.05
CA LYS A 200 12.50 30.30 16.79
C LYS A 200 13.23 29.58 15.67
N PHE A 201 12.76 29.77 14.45
CA PHE A 201 13.42 29.25 13.26
C PHE A 201 14.53 30.21 12.80
N LEU A 202 15.73 29.68 12.57
CA LEU A 202 16.93 30.42 12.17
C LEU A 202 16.96 30.67 10.66
N MET A 203 16.14 31.63 10.20
CA MET A 203 15.95 31.93 8.77
C MET A 203 17.25 32.26 8.02
N GLU A 204 18.12 33.10 8.58
CA GLU A 204 19.37 33.48 7.91
C GLU A 204 20.33 32.30 7.73
N ASP A 205 20.40 31.40 8.72
CA ASP A 205 21.25 30.22 8.64
C ASP A 205 20.65 29.17 7.70
N PHE A 206 19.32 29.07 7.68
CA PHE A 206 18.59 28.25 6.72
C PHE A 206 18.79 28.72 5.28
N TYR A 207 18.76 30.04 5.02
CA TYR A 207 19.09 30.62 3.72
C TYR A 207 20.50 30.21 3.27
N LYS A 208 21.52 30.48 4.12
CA LYS A 208 22.91 30.15 3.80
C LYS A 208 23.10 28.66 3.52
N ALA A 209 22.52 27.81 4.36
CA ALA A 209 22.63 26.37 4.22
C ALA A 209 21.89 25.85 2.97
N THR A 210 20.75 26.45 2.61
CA THR A 210 20.01 26.11 1.39
C THR A 210 20.75 26.57 0.14
N TYR A 211 21.31 27.79 0.15
CA TYR A 211 22.10 28.33 -0.95
C TYR A 211 23.31 27.42 -1.27
N GLU A 212 24.08 27.07 -0.24
CA GLU A 212 25.22 26.17 -0.39
C GLU A 212 24.77 24.72 -0.67
N GLY A 213 23.64 24.29 -0.12
CA GLY A 213 23.02 23.00 -0.44
C GLY A 213 22.71 22.88 -1.93
N GLN A 214 22.18 23.93 -2.56
CA GLN A 214 21.90 23.94 -3.99
C GLN A 214 23.18 23.96 -4.82
N ARG A 215 24.24 24.64 -4.35
CA ARG A 215 25.55 24.61 -4.98
C ARG A 215 26.17 23.20 -4.94
N LEU A 216 26.08 22.52 -3.79
CA LEU A 216 26.49 21.13 -3.63
C LEU A 216 25.68 20.18 -4.54
N MET A 217 24.39 20.47 -4.75
CA MET A 217 23.57 19.70 -5.68
C MET A 217 24.05 19.82 -7.13
N ASP A 218 24.52 21.00 -7.55
CA ASP A 218 25.17 21.16 -8.86
C ASP A 218 26.51 20.41 -8.94
N ASP A 219 27.30 20.42 -7.87
CA ASP A 219 28.55 19.65 -7.82
C ASP A 219 28.28 18.13 -7.87
N LEU A 220 27.16 17.65 -7.31
CA LEU A 220 26.71 16.26 -7.47
C LEU A 220 26.37 15.90 -8.93
N VAL A 221 26.04 16.89 -9.78
CA VAL A 221 25.84 16.64 -11.21
C VAL A 221 27.16 16.22 -11.86
N ASP A 222 28.25 16.89 -11.50
CA ASP A 222 29.58 16.61 -12.02
C ASP A 222 30.11 15.26 -11.49
N LEU A 223 29.89 14.97 -10.20
CA LEU A 223 30.24 13.65 -9.63
C LEU A 223 29.48 12.49 -10.28
N GLU A 224 28.21 12.67 -10.63
CA GLU A 224 27.46 11.65 -11.40
C GLU A 224 28.08 11.49 -12.79
N THR A 225 28.43 12.59 -13.46
CA THR A 225 29.06 12.60 -14.80
C THR A 225 30.37 11.80 -14.79
N GLU A 226 31.21 11.99 -13.76
CA GLU A 226 32.43 11.20 -13.55
C GLU A 226 32.13 9.71 -13.29
N ALA A 227 31.10 9.41 -12.51
CA ALA A 227 30.67 8.03 -12.27
C ALA A 227 30.17 7.35 -13.55
N ILE A 228 29.41 8.06 -14.39
CA ILE A 228 28.97 7.57 -15.69
C ILE A 228 30.17 7.36 -16.63
N GLY A 229 31.16 8.26 -16.62
CA GLY A 229 32.41 8.09 -17.37
C GLY A 229 33.13 6.79 -17.01
N ARG A 230 33.21 6.44 -15.72
CA ARG A 230 33.76 5.14 -15.26
C ARG A 230 32.93 3.95 -15.73
N ILE A 231 31.60 4.10 -15.80
CA ILE A 231 30.72 3.06 -16.32
C ILE A 231 30.96 2.84 -17.82
N LEU A 232 31.04 3.91 -18.61
CA LEU A 232 31.32 3.84 -20.05
C LEU A 232 32.69 3.21 -20.31
N ALA A 233 33.73 3.65 -19.60
CA ALA A 233 35.06 3.07 -19.71
C ALA A 233 35.08 1.57 -19.37
N LYS A 234 34.29 1.14 -18.37
CA LYS A 234 34.12 -0.28 -18.06
C LYS A 234 33.45 -1.03 -19.21
N ILE A 235 32.39 -0.48 -19.80
CA ILE A 235 31.67 -1.10 -20.92
C ILE A 235 32.59 -1.24 -22.16
N ASP A 236 33.40 -0.21 -22.43
CA ASP A 236 34.34 -0.23 -23.55
C ASP A 236 35.47 -1.25 -23.32
N ALA A 237 35.89 -1.48 -22.07
CA ALA A 237 36.91 -2.46 -21.72
C ALA A 237 36.40 -3.92 -21.60
N ASP A 238 35.08 -4.12 -21.60
CA ASP A 238 34.44 -5.43 -21.54
C ASP A 238 34.65 -6.19 -22.87
N ASP A 239 35.04 -7.46 -22.84
CA ASP A 239 35.39 -8.25 -24.02
C ASP A 239 34.17 -8.83 -24.77
N GLU A 240 32.96 -8.60 -24.25
CA GLU A 240 31.71 -8.93 -24.93
C GLU A 240 31.53 -8.14 -26.26
N PRO A 241 30.89 -8.74 -27.29
CA PRO A 241 30.57 -8.06 -28.54
C PRO A 241 29.79 -6.75 -28.37
N ASP A 242 30.06 -5.76 -29.23
CA ASP A 242 29.45 -4.43 -29.17
C ASP A 242 27.91 -4.46 -29.21
N GLU A 243 27.33 -5.39 -29.97
CA GLU A 243 25.88 -5.57 -30.07
C GLU A 243 25.22 -5.97 -28.74
N ILE A 244 25.93 -6.69 -27.87
CA ILE A 244 25.45 -7.07 -26.54
C ILE A 244 25.47 -5.85 -25.60
N LYS A 245 26.49 -5.00 -25.75
CA LYS A 245 26.73 -3.83 -24.88
C LYS A 245 26.00 -2.57 -25.34
N ALA A 246 25.55 -2.51 -26.59
CA ALA A 246 24.98 -1.32 -27.22
C ALA A 246 23.87 -0.66 -26.38
N VAL A 247 22.88 -1.44 -25.91
CA VAL A 247 21.76 -0.91 -25.11
C VAL A 247 22.24 -0.32 -23.77
N GLU A 248 23.22 -0.94 -23.12
CA GLU A 248 23.79 -0.40 -21.88
C GLU A 248 24.53 0.91 -22.18
N LYS A 249 25.38 0.92 -23.21
CA LYS A 249 26.16 2.10 -23.63
C LYS A 249 25.26 3.28 -23.99
N GLU A 250 24.30 3.09 -24.88
CA GLU A 250 23.34 4.13 -25.31
C GLU A 250 22.55 4.69 -24.13
N THR A 251 22.16 3.84 -23.16
CA THR A 251 21.46 4.30 -21.95
C THR A 251 22.33 5.25 -21.12
N TRP A 252 23.62 4.92 -20.92
CA TRP A 252 24.53 5.76 -20.14
C TRP A 252 24.97 7.02 -20.89
N GLU A 253 25.16 6.95 -22.20
CA GLU A 253 25.42 8.12 -23.04
C GLU A 253 24.24 9.09 -23.03
N LEU A 254 23.00 8.58 -23.07
CA LEU A 254 21.80 9.40 -22.93
C LEU A 254 21.75 10.10 -21.57
N LEU A 255 21.92 9.36 -20.48
CA LEU A 255 21.93 9.90 -19.11
C LEU A 255 23.05 10.93 -18.90
N LEU A 256 24.24 10.67 -19.47
CA LEU A 256 25.36 11.59 -19.43
C LEU A 256 25.00 12.91 -20.13
N LYS A 257 24.46 12.80 -21.34
CA LYS A 257 24.06 13.97 -22.14
C LYS A 257 22.99 14.78 -21.42
N THR A 258 21.90 14.16 -20.98
CA THR A 258 20.80 14.88 -20.32
C THR A 258 21.23 15.46 -18.98
N GLY A 259 22.08 14.75 -18.22
CA GLY A 259 22.65 15.22 -16.96
C GLY A 259 23.49 16.49 -17.15
N ILE A 260 24.34 16.54 -18.19
CA ILE A 260 25.14 17.72 -18.51
C ILE A 260 24.26 18.87 -19.03
N GLU A 261 23.32 18.58 -19.93
CA GLU A 261 22.51 19.60 -20.60
C GLU A 261 21.49 20.23 -19.64
N GLY A 262 20.75 19.43 -18.87
CA GLY A 262 19.69 19.91 -17.98
C GLY A 262 20.16 20.26 -16.57
N ARG A 263 21.21 19.59 -16.07
CA ARG A 263 21.73 19.74 -14.69
C ARG A 263 20.62 19.71 -13.63
N ARG A 264 19.69 18.77 -13.77
CA ARG A 264 18.52 18.62 -12.90
C ARG A 264 18.93 18.25 -11.48
N THR A 265 18.41 18.99 -10.50
CA THR A 265 18.63 18.76 -9.07
C THR A 265 17.29 18.65 -8.33
N GLY A 266 17.27 18.00 -7.17
CA GLY A 266 16.12 17.97 -6.28
C GLY A 266 16.55 18.20 -4.83
N LEU A 267 16.80 19.45 -4.47
CA LEU A 267 17.05 19.83 -3.08
C LEU A 267 15.72 19.87 -2.32
N GLY A 268 15.57 18.98 -1.36
CA GLY A 268 14.38 18.89 -0.53
C GLY A 268 14.67 19.10 0.93
N PHE A 269 13.76 18.62 1.76
CA PHE A 269 13.87 18.68 3.20
C PHE A 269 13.27 17.43 3.86
N THR A 270 13.55 17.28 5.15
CA THR A 270 12.93 16.32 6.06
C THR A 270 12.58 17.02 7.37
N ALA A 271 11.91 16.32 8.29
CA ALA A 271 11.61 16.80 9.64
C ALA A 271 10.62 17.97 9.71
N LEU A 272 9.70 18.11 8.74
CA LEU A 272 8.70 19.19 8.77
C LEU A 272 7.87 19.16 10.06
N ALA A 273 7.27 18.01 10.37
CA ALA A 273 6.44 17.85 11.57
C ALA A 273 7.22 18.07 12.86
N ASP A 274 8.47 17.60 12.92
CA ASP A 274 9.32 17.84 14.09
C ASP A 274 9.73 19.29 14.24
N MET A 275 10.05 19.99 13.14
CA MET A 275 10.36 21.41 13.17
C MET A 275 9.16 22.23 13.67
N VAL A 276 7.96 21.94 13.16
CA VAL A 276 6.74 22.64 13.59
C VAL A 276 6.43 22.37 15.06
N ALA A 277 6.53 21.11 15.49
CA ALA A 277 6.35 20.73 16.89
C ALA A 277 7.40 21.39 17.81
N ALA A 278 8.65 21.51 17.34
CA ALA A 278 9.73 22.18 18.05
C ALA A 278 9.48 23.69 18.23
N LEU A 279 8.70 24.30 17.35
CA LEU A 279 8.22 25.68 17.49
C LEU A 279 6.94 25.79 18.34
N GLY A 280 6.47 24.69 18.94
CA GLY A 280 5.30 24.66 19.82
C GLY A 280 3.95 24.65 19.08
N MET A 281 3.93 24.27 17.80
CA MET A 281 2.72 24.26 16.97
C MET A 281 2.32 22.83 16.56
N ALA A 282 1.02 22.63 16.33
CA ALA A 282 0.50 21.45 15.65
C ALA A 282 0.67 21.60 14.12
N ILE A 283 1.08 20.53 13.42
CA ILE A 283 1.38 20.58 11.97
C ILE A 283 0.17 20.95 11.10
N ASP A 284 -1.04 20.67 11.56
CA ASP A 284 -2.31 20.99 10.91
C ASP A 284 -2.95 22.29 11.43
N SER A 285 -2.20 23.15 12.13
CA SER A 285 -2.67 24.48 12.52
C SER A 285 -2.42 25.55 11.45
N ASP A 286 -3.30 26.56 11.37
CA ASP A 286 -3.11 27.73 10.48
C ASP A 286 -1.78 28.44 10.73
N GLN A 287 -1.36 28.52 12.00
CA GLN A 287 -0.08 29.11 12.38
C GLN A 287 1.10 28.32 11.81
N ALA A 288 1.04 26.98 11.85
CA ALA A 288 2.06 26.13 11.26
C ALA A 288 2.12 26.29 9.74
N ILE A 289 0.98 26.28 9.05
CA ILE A 289 0.90 26.45 7.59
C ILE A 289 1.50 27.79 7.18
N ALA A 290 1.14 28.88 7.86
CA ALA A 290 1.70 30.21 7.62
C ALA A 290 3.22 30.25 7.88
N LYS A 291 3.69 29.60 8.95
CA LYS A 291 5.13 29.54 9.25
C LYS A 291 5.90 28.72 8.23
N VAL A 292 5.33 27.61 7.75
CA VAL A 292 5.92 26.79 6.70
C VAL A 292 5.96 27.56 5.38
N GLU A 293 4.94 28.35 5.05
CA GLU A 293 4.98 29.23 3.87
C GLU A 293 6.17 30.19 3.94
N GLU A 294 6.39 30.85 5.08
CA GLU A 294 7.53 31.74 5.30
C GLU A 294 8.87 31.02 5.06
N ILE A 295 9.03 29.80 5.61
CA ILE A 295 10.25 28.98 5.46
C ILE A 295 10.44 28.56 4.00
N MET A 296 9.37 28.16 3.32
CA MET A 296 9.42 27.73 1.93
C MET A 296 9.73 28.88 0.97
N LYS A 297 9.28 30.11 1.27
CA LYS A 297 9.70 31.31 0.54
C LYS A 297 11.20 31.53 0.63
N GLU A 298 11.76 31.44 1.84
CA GLU A 298 13.20 31.60 2.07
C GLU A 298 14.01 30.50 1.37
N LYS A 299 13.52 29.25 1.41
CA LYS A 299 14.12 28.13 0.68
C LYS A 299 14.16 28.40 -0.83
N CYS A 300 13.02 28.79 -1.41
CA CYS A 300 12.90 29.09 -2.84
C CYS A 300 13.86 30.21 -3.27
N ARG A 301 13.91 31.30 -2.49
CA ARG A 301 14.83 32.41 -2.73
C ARG A 301 16.28 31.95 -2.75
N ALA A 302 16.73 31.23 -1.72
CA ALA A 302 18.10 30.72 -1.61
C ALA A 302 18.47 29.78 -2.78
N GLU A 303 17.54 28.90 -3.16
CA GLU A 303 17.71 27.96 -4.27
C GLU A 303 17.90 28.67 -5.62
N PHE A 304 17.06 29.65 -5.91
CA PHE A 304 17.16 30.42 -7.15
C PHE A 304 18.35 31.36 -7.15
N ASP A 305 18.64 32.04 -6.05
CA ASP A 305 19.85 32.87 -5.91
C ASP A 305 21.11 32.05 -6.23
N SER A 306 21.24 30.87 -5.62
CA SER A 306 22.35 29.96 -5.86
C SER A 306 22.42 29.52 -7.32
N SER A 307 21.30 29.13 -7.93
CA SER A 307 21.29 28.70 -9.33
C SER A 307 21.60 29.84 -10.31
N ILE A 308 21.18 31.08 -10.03
CA ILE A 308 21.48 32.26 -10.84
C ILE A 308 22.96 32.65 -10.71
N ASP A 309 23.50 32.63 -9.50
CA ASP A 309 24.92 32.96 -9.26
C ASP A 309 25.84 31.90 -9.89
N MET A 310 25.46 30.62 -9.83
CA MET A 310 26.13 29.57 -10.59
C MET A 310 25.98 29.74 -12.10
N SER A 311 24.87 30.27 -12.59
CA SER A 311 24.70 30.60 -14.01
C SER A 311 25.73 31.65 -14.45
N LEU A 312 25.95 32.68 -13.64
CA LEU A 312 26.98 33.71 -13.88
C LEU A 312 28.40 33.13 -13.84
N ALA A 313 28.69 32.27 -12.88
CA ALA A 313 30.04 31.74 -12.66
C ALA A 313 30.41 30.57 -13.59
N ARG A 314 29.43 29.73 -13.94
CA ARG A 314 29.64 28.43 -14.61
C ARG A 314 28.82 28.27 -15.90
N GLY A 315 27.95 29.21 -16.23
CA GLY A 315 27.00 29.17 -17.36
C GLY A 315 25.64 28.58 -16.99
N SER A 316 24.58 28.96 -17.71
CA SER A 316 23.24 28.38 -17.53
C SER A 316 23.17 26.91 -17.97
N PHE A 317 22.07 26.21 -17.62
CA PHE A 317 21.77 24.94 -18.28
C PHE A 317 21.59 25.14 -19.79
N VAL A 318 21.82 24.08 -20.57
CA VAL A 318 21.74 24.13 -22.03
C VAL A 318 20.29 24.37 -22.47
N GLY A 319 20.08 25.41 -23.26
CA GLY A 319 18.76 25.71 -23.82
C GLY A 319 17.88 26.61 -22.95
N PHE A 320 18.42 27.25 -21.90
CA PHE A 320 17.73 28.34 -21.22
C PHE A 320 17.22 29.39 -22.23
N ASP A 321 15.94 29.75 -22.11
CA ASP A 321 15.29 30.76 -22.96
C ASP A 321 14.27 31.55 -22.14
N ALA A 322 14.56 32.84 -21.94
CA ALA A 322 13.70 33.77 -21.23
C ALA A 322 12.28 33.90 -21.84
N LYS A 323 12.07 33.58 -23.11
CA LYS A 323 10.71 33.56 -23.70
C LYS A 323 9.92 32.34 -23.24
N ILE A 324 10.59 31.20 -23.08
CA ILE A 324 9.97 29.96 -22.58
C ILE A 324 9.71 30.07 -21.08
N GLU A 325 10.63 30.65 -20.30
CA GLU A 325 10.41 30.87 -18.86
C GLU A 325 9.08 31.61 -18.57
N LYS A 326 8.71 32.59 -19.40
CA LYS A 326 7.45 33.34 -19.26
C LYS A 326 6.18 32.50 -19.42
N THR A 327 6.26 31.32 -20.01
CA THR A 327 5.08 30.43 -20.17
C THR A 327 4.87 29.52 -18.97
N SER A 328 5.80 29.47 -18.02
CA SER A 328 5.65 28.70 -16.79
C SER A 328 4.84 29.46 -15.75
N GLU A 329 3.82 28.82 -15.18
CA GLU A 329 3.04 29.38 -14.06
C GLU A 329 3.89 29.49 -12.79
N PHE A 330 4.86 28.58 -12.61
CA PHE A 330 5.79 28.64 -11.48
C PHE A 330 6.65 29.91 -11.55
N ILE A 331 7.13 30.23 -12.76
CA ILE A 331 7.97 31.41 -12.98
C ILE A 331 7.17 32.71 -12.89
N GLN A 332 5.89 32.68 -13.29
CA GLN A 332 4.97 33.80 -13.04
C GLN A 332 4.79 34.05 -11.54
N MET A 333 4.57 33.00 -10.75
CA MET A 333 4.55 33.11 -9.29
C MET A 333 5.87 33.69 -8.74
N LEU A 334 7.02 33.24 -9.27
CA LEU A 334 8.32 33.81 -8.89
C LEU A 334 8.41 35.31 -9.20
N GLY A 335 7.86 35.76 -10.33
CA GLY A 335 7.81 37.17 -10.70
C GLY A 335 6.92 38.03 -9.81
N GLU A 336 5.83 37.46 -9.29
CA GLU A 336 4.93 38.13 -8.36
C GLU A 336 5.51 38.23 -6.94
N GLU A 337 6.08 37.14 -6.42
CA GLU A 337 6.53 37.08 -5.02
C GLU A 337 8.01 37.43 -4.82
N PHE A 338 8.83 37.28 -5.86
CA PHE A 338 10.29 37.51 -5.83
C PHE A 338 10.74 38.32 -7.06
N PRO A 339 10.23 39.56 -7.25
CA PRO A 339 10.50 40.33 -8.45
C PRO A 339 12.00 40.54 -8.70
N ASP A 340 12.80 40.70 -7.64
CA ASP A 340 14.24 40.86 -7.72
C ASP A 340 14.97 39.59 -8.21
N VAL A 341 14.54 38.41 -7.73
CA VAL A 341 15.08 37.11 -8.15
C VAL A 341 14.66 36.82 -9.59
N TYR A 342 13.41 37.09 -9.93
CA TYR A 342 12.87 36.94 -11.28
C TYR A 342 13.65 37.82 -12.28
N GLU A 343 13.81 39.11 -12.01
CA GLU A 343 14.57 40.02 -12.89
C GLU A 343 16.01 39.55 -13.10
N ARG A 344 16.69 39.10 -12.03
CA ARG A 344 18.05 38.54 -12.12
C ARG A 344 18.07 37.28 -12.96
N MET A 345 17.15 36.33 -12.73
CA MET A 345 17.07 35.09 -13.51
C MET A 345 16.80 35.36 -14.98
N MET A 346 15.89 36.27 -15.31
CA MET A 346 15.56 36.61 -16.70
C MET A 346 16.73 37.27 -17.44
N LYS A 347 17.61 37.96 -16.71
CA LYS A 347 18.81 38.61 -17.25
C LYS A 347 20.01 37.66 -17.39
N PHE A 348 20.23 36.80 -16.39
CA PHE A 348 21.47 36.02 -16.28
C PHE A 348 21.29 34.51 -16.45
N GLY A 349 20.05 34.04 -16.57
CA GLY A 349 19.71 32.64 -16.60
C GLY A 349 19.86 31.96 -15.24
N ARG A 350 19.68 30.63 -15.25
CA ARG A 350 19.85 29.74 -14.09
C ARG A 350 20.64 28.51 -14.49
N ARG A 351 21.39 27.94 -13.54
CA ARG A 351 22.30 26.81 -13.78
C ARG A 351 21.58 25.47 -13.95
N ASN A 352 20.43 25.30 -13.31
CA ASN A 352 19.73 24.01 -13.20
C ASN A 352 18.32 24.11 -13.78
N ILE A 353 17.89 23.13 -14.59
CA ILE A 353 16.56 23.16 -15.26
C ILE A 353 15.38 22.94 -14.31
N SER A 354 15.60 22.29 -13.18
CA SER A 354 14.65 22.20 -12.06
C SER A 354 15.45 21.88 -10.81
N ILE A 355 15.01 22.42 -9.67
CA ILE A 355 15.86 22.65 -8.51
C ILE A 355 15.38 21.88 -7.27
N SER A 356 14.07 21.91 -7.01
CA SER A 356 13.48 21.68 -5.68
C SER A 356 12.43 20.57 -5.71
N THR A 357 12.39 19.74 -4.67
CA THR A 357 11.45 18.61 -4.51
C THR A 357 11.24 18.31 -3.02
N VAL A 358 10.27 17.46 -2.69
CA VAL A 358 10.19 16.83 -1.36
C VAL A 358 10.08 15.33 -1.54
N ALA A 359 11.16 14.62 -1.25
CA ALA A 359 11.23 13.17 -1.33
C ALA A 359 10.62 12.51 -0.07
N PRO A 360 10.32 11.20 -0.09
CA PRO A 360 9.82 10.50 1.09
C PRO A 360 10.81 10.51 2.26
N THR A 361 12.11 10.58 1.98
CA THR A 361 13.22 10.55 2.97
C THR A 361 13.24 9.37 3.95
N GLY A 362 12.46 8.29 3.75
CA GLY A 362 12.26 7.24 4.76
C GLY A 362 13.52 6.66 5.42
N THR A 363 14.61 6.41 4.68
CA THR A 363 15.88 5.97 5.29
C THR A 363 16.65 7.11 5.96
N LEU A 364 16.61 8.32 5.37
CA LEU A 364 17.32 9.48 5.89
C LEU A 364 16.70 9.99 7.20
N SER A 365 15.38 10.03 7.27
CA SER A 365 14.63 10.44 8.46
C SER A 365 14.85 9.46 9.62
N MET A 366 14.90 8.15 9.36
CA MET A 366 15.28 7.16 10.39
C MET A 366 16.71 7.37 10.89
N LEU A 367 17.66 7.69 10.00
CA LEU A 367 19.04 7.96 10.36
C LEU A 367 19.19 9.27 11.14
N ALA A 368 18.43 10.30 10.77
CA ALA A 368 18.36 11.57 11.47
C ALA A 368 17.48 11.52 12.74
N GLN A 369 16.74 10.43 12.95
CA GLN A 369 15.75 10.25 14.01
C GLN A 369 14.66 11.33 14.01
N THR A 370 14.18 11.73 12.82
CA THR A 370 13.15 12.76 12.63
C THR A 370 11.93 12.24 11.87
N SER A 371 10.89 13.07 11.74
CA SER A 371 9.79 12.89 10.80
C SER A 371 10.30 12.91 9.35
N SER A 372 9.53 12.31 8.45
CA SER A 372 9.96 11.99 7.08
C SER A 372 9.40 12.98 6.07
N GLY A 373 10.26 13.77 5.43
CA GLY A 373 9.85 14.69 4.37
C GLY A 373 8.83 15.72 4.86
N ILE A 374 7.70 15.80 4.14
CA ILE A 374 6.51 16.58 4.51
C ILE A 374 5.59 15.85 5.52
N GLU A 375 5.82 14.56 5.76
CA GLU A 375 4.86 13.73 6.48
C GLU A 375 4.80 14.05 7.97
N PRO A 376 3.59 13.97 8.58
CA PRO A 376 3.45 13.97 10.03
C PRO A 376 4.20 12.80 10.65
N VAL A 377 4.44 12.89 11.97
CA VAL A 377 4.94 11.74 12.73
C VAL A 377 3.89 10.63 12.67
N PHE A 378 4.31 9.42 12.28
CA PHE A 378 3.35 8.31 12.13
C PHE A 378 2.75 7.88 13.47
N MET A 379 3.59 7.70 14.49
CA MET A 379 3.17 7.43 15.87
C MET A 379 4.13 8.13 16.83
N THR A 380 3.60 8.76 17.86
CA THR A 380 4.36 9.39 18.95
C THR A 380 5.07 8.38 19.84
N HIS A 381 4.51 7.17 19.95
CA HIS A 381 5.08 6.08 20.72
C HIS A 381 4.53 4.74 20.24
N TYR A 382 5.29 3.67 20.45
CA TYR A 382 4.84 2.31 20.18
C TYR A 382 5.46 1.33 21.18
N LYS A 383 4.79 0.20 21.40
CA LYS A 383 5.32 -0.86 22.26
C LYS A 383 6.22 -1.78 21.46
N ARG A 384 7.45 -1.99 21.93
CA ARG A 384 8.36 -3.00 21.40
C ARG A 384 8.53 -4.12 22.43
N ARG A 385 8.59 -5.35 21.93
CA ARG A 385 8.80 -6.56 22.73
C ARG A 385 10.24 -7.05 22.56
N ARG A 386 10.93 -7.30 23.67
CA ARG A 386 12.23 -7.97 23.71
C ARG A 386 12.03 -9.35 24.32
N LYS A 387 12.48 -10.40 23.62
CA LYS A 387 12.47 -11.77 24.14
C LYS A 387 13.44 -11.85 25.31
N LEU A 388 12.99 -12.42 26.42
CA LEU A 388 13.80 -12.66 27.61
C LEU A 388 14.42 -14.06 27.51
N ASN A 389 15.73 -14.12 27.70
CA ASN A 389 16.47 -15.38 27.72
C ASN A 389 16.66 -15.87 29.16
N GLU A 390 17.05 -17.12 29.36
CA GLU A 390 17.29 -17.71 30.70
C GLU A 390 18.38 -16.98 31.51
N GLN A 391 19.20 -16.17 30.84
CA GLN A 391 20.26 -15.35 31.44
C GLN A 391 19.72 -14.02 32.01
N ASP A 392 18.53 -13.58 31.61
CA ASP A 392 17.91 -12.31 32.04
C ASP A 392 17.12 -12.48 33.34
N LYS A 393 17.78 -12.98 34.41
CA LYS A 393 17.12 -13.36 35.68
C LYS A 393 16.42 -12.19 36.41
N GLU A 394 16.78 -10.95 36.12
CA GLU A 394 16.21 -9.75 36.74
C GLU A 394 15.23 -8.98 35.85
N ALA A 395 14.97 -9.44 34.62
CA ALA A 395 14.09 -8.72 33.70
C ALA A 395 12.61 -8.99 33.98
N LYS A 396 11.81 -7.91 34.01
CA LYS A 396 10.36 -7.97 34.18
C LYS A 396 9.70 -8.63 32.97
N VAL A 397 8.87 -9.64 33.20
CA VAL A 397 8.05 -10.28 32.16
C VAL A 397 6.74 -9.51 32.05
N ASP A 398 6.51 -8.87 30.90
CA ASP A 398 5.28 -8.10 30.63
C ASP A 398 4.30 -8.86 29.73
N PHE A 399 4.80 -9.79 28.90
CA PHE A 399 3.99 -10.57 27.96
C PHE A 399 4.56 -11.99 27.81
N ILE A 400 3.71 -13.00 27.71
CA ILE A 400 4.10 -14.37 27.38
C ILE A 400 3.32 -14.75 26.12
N ASP A 401 4.02 -15.18 25.07
CA ASP A 401 3.36 -15.55 23.82
C ASP A 401 2.81 -16.98 23.85
N ASP A 402 2.08 -17.33 22.79
CA ASP A 402 1.45 -18.66 22.63
C ASP A 402 2.45 -19.83 22.60
N SER A 403 3.74 -19.55 22.40
CA SER A 403 4.83 -20.54 22.42
C SER A 403 5.47 -20.68 23.81
N GLY A 404 5.03 -19.88 24.79
CA GLY A 404 5.58 -19.83 26.15
C GLY A 404 6.83 -18.97 26.29
N ASP A 405 7.21 -18.23 25.24
CA ASP A 405 8.35 -17.32 25.31
C ASP A 405 7.97 -16.09 26.13
N LYS A 406 8.88 -15.69 27.04
CA LYS A 406 8.71 -14.52 27.90
C LYS A 406 9.23 -13.28 27.18
N TRP A 407 8.46 -12.20 27.22
CA TRP A 407 8.78 -10.94 26.59
C TRP A 407 8.68 -9.80 27.60
N GLN A 408 9.59 -8.86 27.49
CA GLN A 408 9.54 -7.57 28.16
C GLN A 408 9.02 -6.52 27.18
N GLU A 409 8.04 -5.72 27.61
CA GLU A 409 7.48 -4.63 26.81
C GLU A 409 8.15 -3.32 27.20
N PHE A 410 8.59 -2.55 26.22
CA PHE A 410 9.11 -1.21 26.42
C PHE A 410 8.42 -0.25 25.46
N THR A 411 7.94 0.87 26.00
CA THR A 411 7.42 1.98 25.20
C THR A 411 8.61 2.70 24.57
N VAL A 412 8.64 2.69 23.24
CA VAL A 412 9.59 3.48 22.46
C VAL A 412 8.87 4.74 22.04
N TYR A 413 9.38 5.90 22.49
CA TYR A 413 8.89 7.19 22.07
C TYR A 413 9.57 7.62 20.78
N HIS A 414 8.85 8.40 19.97
CA HIS A 414 9.45 9.20 18.91
C HIS A 414 10.57 10.08 19.49
N HIS A 415 11.69 10.17 18.80
CA HIS A 415 12.92 10.75 19.35
C HIS A 415 12.74 12.22 19.78
N ASN A 416 12.08 13.02 18.94
CA ASN A 416 11.86 14.43 19.24
C ASN A 416 10.73 14.67 20.25
N LEU A 417 9.77 13.74 20.38
CA LEU A 417 8.84 13.75 21.52
C LEU A 417 9.58 13.51 22.83
N LYS A 418 10.54 12.57 22.86
CA LYS A 418 11.35 12.32 24.05
C LYS A 418 12.17 13.57 24.43
N THR A 419 12.73 14.26 23.43
CA THR A 419 13.41 15.54 23.61
C THR A 419 12.49 16.61 24.20
N TRP A 420 11.25 16.72 23.73
CA TRP A 420 10.24 17.60 24.32
C TRP A 420 9.97 17.28 25.80
N MET A 421 9.80 16.00 26.15
CA MET A 421 9.60 15.59 27.56
C MET A 421 10.79 15.97 28.43
N ASP A 422 12.02 15.76 27.94
CA ASP A 422 13.24 16.02 28.69
C ASP A 422 13.49 17.53 28.90
N ILE A 423 13.10 18.38 27.94
CA ILE A 423 13.23 19.84 28.01
C ILE A 423 12.15 20.46 28.91
N THR A 424 10.90 20.04 28.75
CA THR A 424 9.76 20.63 29.47
C THR A 424 9.55 20.04 30.86
N GLY A 425 10.09 18.84 31.11
CA GLY A 425 9.79 18.02 32.29
C GLY A 425 8.38 17.43 32.27
N GLU A 426 7.62 17.60 31.18
CA GLU A 426 6.27 17.09 31.04
C GLU A 426 6.30 15.58 30.75
N THR A 427 5.40 14.84 31.40
CA THR A 427 5.26 13.39 31.23
C THR A 427 3.94 13.01 30.58
N ASP A 428 2.96 13.91 30.60
CA ASP A 428 1.70 13.77 29.92
C ASP A 428 1.85 14.11 28.43
N ILE A 429 1.99 13.07 27.60
CA ILE A 429 2.17 13.20 26.15
C ILE A 429 1.02 13.94 25.48
N THR A 430 -0.18 13.99 26.09
CA THR A 430 -1.36 14.66 25.54
C THR A 430 -1.20 16.18 25.44
N LYS A 431 -0.20 16.73 26.14
CA LYS A 431 0.17 18.15 26.05
C LYS A 431 1.27 18.42 25.02
N SER A 432 1.81 17.38 24.38
CA SER A 432 2.85 17.56 23.38
C SER A 432 2.28 18.19 22.11
N PRO A 433 3.06 19.00 21.37
CA PRO A 433 2.63 19.58 20.09
C PRO A 433 2.35 18.56 18.98
N TYR A 434 2.62 17.27 19.22
CA TYR A 434 2.38 16.18 18.28
C TYR A 434 0.96 15.59 18.35
N VAL A 435 0.22 15.88 19.42
CA VAL A 435 -1.08 15.24 19.71
C VAL A 435 -2.15 15.75 18.76
N GLY A 436 -2.94 14.84 18.19
CA GLY A 436 -4.00 15.19 17.25
C GLY A 436 -3.49 15.45 15.83
N SER A 437 -2.17 15.43 15.62
CA SER A 437 -1.55 15.73 14.33
C SER A 437 -0.58 14.63 13.87
N THR A 438 -0.71 13.42 14.43
CA THR A 438 -0.02 12.24 13.90
C THR A 438 -0.66 11.79 12.59
N ALA A 439 0.02 10.94 11.81
CA ALA A 439 -0.48 10.49 10.51
C ALA A 439 -1.94 9.98 10.48
N PRO A 440 -2.45 9.20 11.47
CA PRO A 440 -3.86 8.79 11.49
C PRO A 440 -4.83 9.81 12.13
N GLU A 441 -4.33 10.84 12.82
CA GLU A 441 -5.15 11.80 13.56
C GLU A 441 -5.33 13.14 12.83
N ILE A 442 -4.36 13.49 11.99
CA ILE A 442 -4.24 14.79 11.34
C ILE A 442 -5.48 15.15 10.51
N ASP A 443 -5.90 16.42 10.57
CA ASP A 443 -6.91 16.94 9.67
C ASP A 443 -6.41 16.87 8.20
N TRP A 444 -7.03 16.02 7.39
CA TRP A 444 -6.62 15.81 6.01
C TRP A 444 -6.78 17.08 5.15
N VAL A 445 -7.75 17.96 5.47
CA VAL A 445 -7.94 19.23 4.74
C VAL A 445 -6.74 20.12 4.94
N LYS A 446 -6.32 20.28 6.20
CA LYS A 446 -5.11 21.02 6.58
C LYS A 446 -3.84 20.37 6.05
N ARG A 447 -3.81 19.04 5.98
CA ARG A 447 -2.68 18.31 5.37
C ARG A 447 -2.56 18.55 3.86
N VAL A 448 -3.68 18.66 3.13
CA VAL A 448 -3.71 19.06 1.72
C VAL A 448 -3.29 20.52 1.57
N GLU A 449 -3.78 21.41 2.43
CA GLU A 449 -3.39 22.83 2.46
C GLU A 449 -1.88 23.01 2.69
N MET A 450 -1.32 22.32 3.67
CA MET A 450 0.13 22.26 3.92
C MET A 450 0.89 21.77 2.67
N GLN A 451 0.38 20.73 1.99
CA GLN A 451 1.00 20.25 0.75
C GLN A 451 0.95 21.31 -0.35
N ALA A 452 -0.18 21.98 -0.54
CA ALA A 452 -0.35 23.01 -1.56
C ALA A 452 0.59 24.20 -1.32
N VAL A 453 0.71 24.65 -0.06
CA VAL A 453 1.66 25.70 0.36
C VAL A 453 3.10 25.31 0.05
N VAL A 454 3.53 24.09 0.41
CA VAL A 454 4.87 23.61 0.08
C VAL A 454 5.04 23.49 -1.45
N GLN A 455 4.02 22.98 -2.16
CA GLN A 455 4.07 22.74 -3.61
C GLN A 455 4.26 24.02 -4.42
N LYS A 456 3.71 25.14 -3.93
CA LYS A 456 3.88 26.48 -4.52
C LYS A 456 5.34 26.84 -4.73
N TYR A 457 6.23 26.43 -3.81
CA TYR A 457 7.66 26.75 -3.85
C TYR A 457 8.55 25.59 -4.31
N VAL A 458 7.96 24.53 -4.87
CA VAL A 458 8.66 23.32 -5.33
C VAL A 458 8.56 23.16 -6.85
N THR A 459 9.71 23.19 -7.53
CA THR A 459 9.79 23.16 -9.00
C THR A 459 9.43 21.79 -9.59
N HIS A 460 9.78 20.69 -8.89
CA HIS A 460 9.38 19.32 -9.27
C HIS A 460 8.00 18.98 -8.71
N SER A 461 7.90 18.03 -7.77
CA SER A 461 6.69 17.59 -7.08
C SER A 461 7.07 17.15 -5.65
N ILE A 462 6.07 16.67 -4.91
CA ILE A 462 6.17 16.23 -3.53
C ILE A 462 5.70 14.76 -3.48
N SER A 463 6.49 13.90 -2.85
CA SER A 463 5.99 12.59 -2.44
C SER A 463 5.11 12.77 -1.20
N SER A 464 3.81 12.52 -1.35
CA SER A 464 2.82 12.80 -0.31
C SER A 464 1.80 11.68 -0.24
N THR A 465 1.69 11.08 0.95
CA THR A 465 0.69 10.06 1.27
C THR A 465 -0.21 10.55 2.41
N ILE A 466 -1.52 10.66 2.16
CA ILE A 466 -2.49 10.87 3.23
C ILE A 466 -2.86 9.50 3.81
N ASN A 467 -2.49 9.30 5.07
CA ASN A 467 -2.85 8.09 5.82
C ASN A 467 -4.26 8.26 6.38
N LEU A 468 -5.12 7.27 6.17
CA LEU A 468 -6.53 7.32 6.53
C LEU A 468 -6.91 6.11 7.39
N PRO A 469 -7.88 6.25 8.30
CA PRO A 469 -8.36 5.14 9.12
C PRO A 469 -9.04 4.07 8.27
N ASN A 470 -9.11 2.84 8.78
CA ASN A 470 -9.61 1.67 8.05
C ASN A 470 -11.06 1.84 7.54
N ASP A 471 -11.88 2.54 8.31
CA ASP A 471 -13.31 2.80 8.10
C ASP A 471 -13.61 4.05 7.25
N VAL A 472 -12.57 4.73 6.72
CA VAL A 472 -12.77 5.89 5.83
C VAL A 472 -13.69 5.56 4.65
N SER A 473 -14.59 6.49 4.33
CA SER A 473 -15.55 6.32 3.24
C SER A 473 -14.94 6.54 1.85
N LEU A 474 -15.57 5.99 0.82
CA LEU A 474 -15.20 6.28 -0.57
C LEU A 474 -15.36 7.77 -0.90
N ASP A 475 -16.41 8.41 -0.37
CA ASP A 475 -16.68 9.83 -0.60
C ASP A 475 -15.57 10.71 -0.01
N GLU A 476 -15.05 10.36 1.16
CA GLU A 476 -13.93 11.07 1.77
C GLU A 476 -12.65 10.95 0.93
N VAL A 477 -12.33 9.75 0.43
CA VAL A 477 -11.21 9.55 -0.52
C VAL A 477 -11.41 10.38 -1.79
N SER A 478 -12.63 10.42 -2.33
CA SER A 478 -12.98 11.26 -3.48
C SER A 478 -12.76 12.74 -3.19
N ASN A 479 -13.18 13.21 -2.02
CA ASN A 479 -13.06 14.61 -1.61
C ASN A 479 -11.60 15.02 -1.43
N ILE A 480 -10.77 14.17 -0.82
CA ILE A 480 -9.32 14.40 -0.69
C ILE A 480 -8.69 14.65 -2.06
N TYR A 481 -8.98 13.81 -3.05
CA TYR A 481 -8.39 13.95 -4.37
C TYR A 481 -8.92 15.16 -5.15
N LEU A 482 -10.22 15.45 -5.08
CA LEU A 482 -10.82 16.64 -5.69
C LEU A 482 -10.26 17.93 -5.08
N GLU A 483 -10.15 17.97 -3.76
CA GLU A 483 -9.61 19.13 -3.05
C GLU A 483 -8.13 19.34 -3.39
N SER A 484 -7.35 18.25 -3.45
CA SER A 484 -5.94 18.32 -3.85
C SER A 484 -5.74 18.86 -5.25
N TRP A 485 -6.63 18.51 -6.18
CA TRP A 485 -6.63 19.07 -7.53
C TRP A 485 -6.99 20.56 -7.51
N LYS A 486 -8.05 20.95 -6.80
CA LYS A 486 -8.50 22.35 -6.68
C LYS A 486 -7.45 23.27 -6.09
N GLN A 487 -6.70 22.78 -5.10
CA GLN A 487 -5.60 23.53 -4.50
C GLN A 487 -4.32 23.55 -5.36
N GLY A 488 -4.34 22.91 -6.53
CA GLY A 488 -3.23 22.95 -7.48
C GLY A 488 -2.01 22.16 -7.05
N THR A 489 -2.20 21.08 -6.27
CA THR A 489 -1.14 20.10 -6.02
C THR A 489 -0.76 19.38 -7.32
N LYS A 490 0.43 18.78 -7.37
CA LYS A 490 0.90 18.07 -8.58
C LYS A 490 0.61 16.56 -8.57
N GLY A 491 0.33 16.00 -7.41
CA GLY A 491 -0.01 14.61 -7.25
C GLY A 491 -0.27 14.29 -5.78
N ILE A 492 -0.96 13.19 -5.55
CA ILE A 492 -1.32 12.74 -4.21
C ILE A 492 -1.62 11.25 -4.20
N THR A 493 -1.32 10.61 -3.07
CA THR A 493 -1.66 9.21 -2.80
C THR A 493 -2.43 9.13 -1.49
N VAL A 494 -3.43 8.26 -1.42
CA VAL A 494 -4.06 7.88 -0.14
C VAL A 494 -3.61 6.48 0.26
N TYR A 495 -3.42 6.29 1.56
CA TYR A 495 -3.19 4.99 2.15
C TYR A 495 -4.20 4.77 3.26
N ARG A 496 -5.19 3.91 3.00
CA ARG A 496 -6.14 3.48 4.01
C ARG A 496 -5.54 2.36 4.83
N ASP A 497 -5.61 2.45 6.16
CA ASP A 497 -5.15 1.37 7.01
C ASP A 497 -5.87 0.05 6.69
N GLY A 498 -5.13 -1.05 6.69
CA GLY A 498 -5.63 -2.37 6.28
C GLY A 498 -5.85 -2.59 4.77
N SER A 499 -5.67 -1.58 3.90
CA SER A 499 -5.76 -1.75 2.43
C SER A 499 -4.63 -2.60 1.84
N ARG A 500 -3.48 -2.68 2.54
CA ARG A 500 -2.38 -3.60 2.23
C ARG A 500 -1.93 -4.34 3.47
N SER A 501 -1.53 -5.59 3.29
CA SER A 501 -0.99 -6.40 4.38
C SER A 501 0.41 -5.93 4.79
N GLY A 502 0.55 -5.43 6.02
CA GLY A 502 1.84 -5.41 6.74
C GLY A 502 2.77 -4.23 6.54
N VAL A 503 2.28 -3.01 6.25
CA VAL A 503 3.18 -1.84 6.11
C VAL A 503 3.58 -1.27 7.47
N LEU A 504 2.63 -1.03 8.39
CA LEU A 504 2.89 -0.58 9.76
C LEU A 504 1.76 -1.13 10.66
N VAL A 505 2.09 -1.63 11.86
CA VAL A 505 1.11 -2.18 12.82
C VAL A 505 1.08 -1.24 14.02
N SER A 506 -0.08 -0.62 14.28
CA SER A 506 -0.32 0.21 15.47
C SER A 506 -0.29 -0.63 16.76
N ALA A 507 0.18 -0.04 17.86
CA ALA A 507 0.28 -0.70 19.16
C ALA A 507 -1.08 -0.83 19.89
N ASP A 508 -2.09 -0.04 19.50
CA ASP A 508 -3.37 0.08 20.23
C ASP A 508 -4.56 -0.62 19.58
N ASP A 509 -4.30 -1.60 18.69
CA ASP A 509 -5.32 -2.53 18.23
C ASP A 509 -5.69 -3.54 19.34
N LYS A 510 -6.34 -3.06 20.40
CA LYS A 510 -7.40 -3.87 21.03
C LYS A 510 -8.53 -3.95 20.03
N LYS A 511 -8.42 -4.92 19.11
CA LYS A 511 -9.51 -5.29 18.22
C LYS A 511 -10.79 -5.49 19.04
N ALA A 512 -11.72 -4.55 18.90
CA ALA A 512 -13.12 -4.86 19.07
C ALA A 512 -13.45 -5.96 18.03
N PRO A 513 -14.13 -7.05 18.42
CA PRO A 513 -14.43 -8.12 17.49
C PRO A 513 -15.50 -7.63 16.51
N THR A 514 -15.06 -7.06 15.39
CA THR A 514 -15.84 -7.14 14.16
C THR A 514 -15.84 -8.61 13.74
N LEU A 515 -17.04 -9.16 13.55
CA LEU A 515 -17.30 -10.52 13.09
C LEU A 515 -16.89 -10.68 11.62
N ASP A 516 -15.61 -10.45 11.30
CA ASP A 516 -15.00 -10.89 10.06
C ASP A 516 -14.06 -12.05 10.36
N ASN A 517 -14.19 -13.11 9.56
CA ASN A 517 -13.58 -14.45 9.68
C ASN A 517 -12.02 -14.48 9.64
N ALA A 518 -11.32 -13.62 10.38
CA ALA A 518 -9.86 -13.47 10.36
C ALA A 518 -9.10 -14.50 11.22
N GLU A 519 -9.79 -15.29 12.04
CA GLU A 519 -9.16 -16.32 12.90
C GLU A 519 -8.71 -17.56 12.12
N PHE A 520 -9.41 -17.91 11.04
CA PHE A 520 -9.13 -19.11 10.25
C PHE A 520 -8.37 -18.73 8.98
N LYS A 521 -7.04 -18.79 9.00
CA LYS A 521 -6.19 -18.51 7.83
C LYS A 521 -5.79 -19.81 7.13
N GLU A 522 -5.77 -19.82 5.80
CA GLU A 522 -5.34 -20.99 5.00
C GLU A 522 -3.93 -21.48 5.37
N THR A 523 -3.04 -20.57 5.76
CA THR A 523 -1.65 -20.88 6.10
C THR A 523 -1.38 -21.13 7.58
N LYS A 524 -2.34 -20.83 8.48
CA LYS A 524 -2.16 -21.02 9.93
C LYS A 524 -3.50 -21.27 10.63
N ALA A 525 -3.69 -22.49 11.12
CA ALA A 525 -4.85 -22.85 11.93
C ALA A 525 -4.86 -22.05 13.26
N PRO A 526 -6.03 -21.56 13.72
CA PRO A 526 -6.14 -20.92 15.02
C PRO A 526 -5.81 -21.92 16.14
N SER A 527 -5.22 -21.42 17.24
CA SER A 527 -4.89 -22.26 18.39
C SER A 527 -6.16 -22.83 19.02
N ARG A 528 -6.23 -24.16 19.19
CA ARG A 528 -7.41 -24.81 19.81
C ARG A 528 -7.51 -24.42 21.30
N PRO A 529 -8.61 -23.77 21.75
CA PRO A 529 -8.85 -23.54 23.17
C PRO A 529 -9.00 -24.85 23.94
N GLN A 530 -8.89 -24.80 25.28
CA GLN A 530 -9.07 -25.98 26.12
C GLN A 530 -10.50 -26.53 26.02
N ARG A 531 -11.50 -25.64 25.95
CA ARG A 531 -12.93 -25.94 25.83
C ARG A 531 -13.47 -25.33 24.54
N LEU A 532 -14.19 -26.13 23.74
CA LEU A 532 -14.96 -25.67 22.59
C LEU A 532 -16.44 -25.87 22.86
N ASP A 533 -17.29 -24.95 22.41
CA ASP A 533 -18.73 -25.23 22.29
C ASP A 533 -18.93 -26.37 21.29
N ALA A 534 -19.99 -27.15 21.43
CA ALA A 534 -20.20 -28.28 20.55
C ALA A 534 -21.68 -28.57 20.31
N LYS A 535 -21.98 -28.97 19.08
CA LYS A 535 -23.31 -29.44 18.66
C LYS A 535 -23.26 -30.93 18.36
N VAL A 536 -24.27 -31.64 18.84
CA VAL A 536 -24.43 -33.08 18.64
C VAL A 536 -25.43 -33.32 17.51
N VAL A 537 -24.97 -33.93 16.43
CA VAL A 537 -25.79 -34.31 15.28
C VAL A 537 -25.92 -35.83 15.25
N ARG A 538 -27.16 -36.33 15.26
CA ARG A 538 -27.46 -37.77 15.19
C ARG A 538 -27.94 -38.12 13.79
N PHE A 539 -27.46 -39.23 13.23
CA PHE A 539 -27.90 -39.71 11.93
C PHE A 539 -27.92 -41.24 11.89
N GLN A 540 -28.71 -41.81 10.99
CA GLN A 540 -28.79 -43.26 10.81
C GLN A 540 -28.10 -43.66 9.51
N ASN A 541 -27.27 -44.68 9.60
CA ASN A 541 -26.59 -45.28 8.46
C ASN A 541 -27.01 -46.76 8.38
N ASN A 542 -27.78 -47.12 7.36
CA ASN A 542 -28.42 -48.44 7.25
C ASN A 542 -29.24 -48.78 8.52
N LYS A 543 -28.85 -49.82 9.25
CA LYS A 543 -29.49 -50.21 10.54
C LYS A 543 -28.75 -49.65 11.77
N GLU A 544 -27.63 -48.96 11.59
CA GLU A 544 -26.78 -48.47 12.67
C GLU A 544 -27.06 -46.99 12.97
N LYS A 545 -27.09 -46.63 14.25
CA LYS A 545 -27.24 -45.23 14.70
C LYS A 545 -25.88 -44.62 14.95
N TRP A 546 -25.68 -43.40 14.47
CA TRP A 546 -24.43 -42.66 14.54
C TRP A 546 -24.62 -41.29 15.18
N ILE A 547 -23.54 -40.81 15.78
CA ILE A 547 -23.44 -39.49 16.40
C ILE A 547 -22.21 -38.79 15.82
N ALA A 548 -22.35 -37.50 15.52
CA ALA A 548 -21.27 -36.56 15.26
C ALA A 548 -21.31 -35.42 16.28
N VAL A 549 -20.23 -35.21 17.00
CA VAL A 549 -20.03 -34.04 17.87
C VAL A 549 -19.15 -33.06 17.11
N VAL A 550 -19.72 -31.91 16.75
CA VAL A 550 -19.02 -30.84 16.02
C VAL A 550 -18.61 -29.76 17.02
N GLY A 551 -17.30 -29.63 17.25
CA GLY A 551 -16.73 -28.56 18.05
C GLY A 551 -16.70 -27.25 17.27
N LEU A 552 -17.15 -26.17 17.91
CA LEU A 552 -17.33 -24.84 17.35
C LEU A 552 -16.33 -23.89 18.00
N LEU A 553 -15.62 -23.13 17.18
CA LEU A 553 -14.83 -21.98 17.60
C LEU A 553 -15.52 -20.75 17.05
N ASN A 554 -16.01 -19.87 17.94
CA ASN A 554 -16.74 -18.65 17.58
C ASN A 554 -17.92 -18.91 16.61
N GLY A 555 -18.67 -19.98 16.86
CA GLY A 555 -19.82 -20.38 16.04
C GLY A 555 -19.50 -21.14 14.74
N ARG A 556 -18.23 -21.20 14.32
CA ARG A 556 -17.79 -21.94 13.12
C ARG A 556 -17.29 -23.35 13.47
N PRO A 557 -17.64 -24.40 12.69
CA PRO A 557 -17.07 -25.73 12.85
C PRO A 557 -15.54 -25.72 12.81
N TYR A 558 -14.92 -26.15 13.91
CA TYR A 558 -13.47 -26.21 14.11
C TYR A 558 -12.96 -27.65 14.10
N GLU A 559 -13.73 -28.59 14.66
CA GLU A 559 -13.39 -30.01 14.65
C GLU A 559 -14.63 -30.90 14.71
N ILE A 560 -14.49 -32.15 14.32
CA ILE A 560 -15.57 -33.13 14.33
C ILE A 560 -15.10 -34.45 14.92
N PHE A 561 -15.97 -35.06 15.73
CA PHE A 561 -15.82 -36.37 16.35
C PHE A 561 -17.03 -37.21 15.94
N THR A 562 -16.87 -38.47 15.50
CA THR A 562 -18.02 -39.25 15.03
C THR A 562 -17.87 -40.75 15.23
N GLY A 563 -18.97 -41.41 15.61
CA GLY A 563 -19.04 -42.84 15.94
C GLY A 563 -20.43 -43.40 16.03
N LYS A 564 -20.50 -44.71 16.23
CA LYS A 564 -21.76 -45.42 16.49
C LYS A 564 -22.28 -45.05 17.88
N THR A 565 -23.59 -44.94 18.01
CA THR A 565 -24.27 -44.62 19.27
C THR A 565 -24.00 -45.65 20.38
N GLU A 566 -23.67 -46.88 20.02
CA GLU A 566 -23.38 -47.96 20.98
C GLU A 566 -21.95 -47.87 21.56
N ASP A 567 -21.02 -47.29 20.82
CA ASP A 567 -19.60 -47.14 21.22
C ASP A 567 -19.33 -45.81 21.95
N VAL A 568 -20.12 -44.78 21.63
CA VAL A 568 -20.15 -43.51 22.34
C VAL A 568 -21.02 -43.71 23.56
N PHE A 569 -20.47 -43.56 24.77
CA PHE A 569 -21.18 -43.64 26.04
C PHE A 569 -22.61 -43.07 25.91
N ASN A 570 -23.58 -43.77 26.48
CA ASN A 570 -25.03 -43.63 26.25
C ASN A 570 -25.54 -42.17 26.43
N MET A 571 -25.43 -41.35 25.40
CA MET A 571 -25.78 -39.93 25.46
C MET A 571 -27.30 -39.77 25.37
N PRO A 572 -27.96 -39.11 26.34
CA PRO A 572 -29.41 -38.96 26.31
C PRO A 572 -29.86 -38.29 25.00
N PRO A 573 -30.98 -38.74 24.38
CA PRO A 573 -31.45 -38.18 23.12
C PRO A 573 -31.73 -36.67 23.17
N ALA A 574 -32.04 -36.14 24.36
CA ALA A 574 -32.33 -34.72 24.59
C ALA A 574 -31.10 -33.81 24.54
N VAL A 575 -29.87 -34.35 24.54
CA VAL A 575 -28.64 -33.53 24.52
C VAL A 575 -28.32 -33.15 23.08
N GLU A 576 -28.46 -31.87 22.74
CA GLU A 576 -28.12 -31.33 21.40
C GLU A 576 -26.87 -30.44 21.42
N TYR A 577 -26.55 -29.85 22.57
CA TYR A 577 -25.42 -28.94 22.74
C TYR A 577 -24.62 -29.30 24.00
N GLY A 578 -23.34 -28.94 23.99
CA GLY A 578 -22.42 -29.14 25.11
C GLY A 578 -21.04 -28.58 24.78
N TRP A 579 -20.00 -29.16 25.35
CA TRP A 579 -18.61 -28.71 25.20
C TRP A 579 -17.65 -29.87 24.97
N VAL A 580 -16.66 -29.66 24.10
CA VAL A 580 -15.53 -30.59 23.94
C VAL A 580 -14.31 -30.04 24.68
N ILE A 581 -13.88 -30.77 25.70
CA ILE A 581 -12.74 -30.42 26.55
C ILE A 581 -11.53 -31.27 26.15
N LYS A 582 -10.38 -30.64 25.95
CA LYS A 582 -9.11 -31.34 25.70
C LYS A 582 -8.28 -31.38 26.98
N ASN A 583 -7.96 -32.58 27.41
CA ASN A 583 -7.09 -32.89 28.54
C ASN A 583 -5.78 -33.52 28.04
N ARG A 584 -4.65 -33.24 28.69
CA ARG A 584 -3.36 -33.87 28.37
C ARG A 584 -3.02 -34.87 29.47
N LYS A 585 -2.76 -36.11 29.09
CA LYS A 585 -2.35 -37.17 30.01
C LYS A 585 -0.87 -37.03 30.38
N GLU A 586 -0.47 -37.64 31.49
CA GLU A 586 0.92 -37.67 31.96
C GLU A 586 1.88 -38.29 30.93
N ASP A 587 1.40 -39.21 30.09
CA ASP A 587 2.15 -39.82 28.98
C ASP A 587 2.29 -38.91 27.73
N GLY A 588 1.78 -37.68 27.80
CA GLY A 588 1.81 -36.69 26.73
C GLY A 588 0.70 -36.82 25.68
N SER A 589 -0.13 -37.87 25.72
CA SER A 589 -1.26 -38.06 24.81
C SER A 589 -2.44 -37.12 25.14
N SER A 590 -3.23 -36.77 24.13
CA SER A 590 -4.42 -35.91 24.30
C SER A 590 -5.68 -36.74 24.45
N GLN A 591 -6.49 -36.43 25.46
CA GLN A 591 -7.82 -36.97 25.70
C GLN A 591 -8.87 -35.90 25.42
N TYR A 592 -9.94 -36.29 24.73
CA TYR A 592 -11.06 -35.40 24.41
C TYR A 592 -12.32 -35.91 25.11
N ASP A 593 -12.95 -35.06 25.90
CA ASP A 593 -14.13 -35.39 26.69
C ASP A 593 -15.29 -34.49 26.26
N PHE A 594 -16.51 -35.02 26.23
CA PHE A 594 -17.71 -34.23 25.99
C PHE A 594 -18.40 -33.92 27.32
N GLN A 595 -18.74 -32.67 27.57
CA GLN A 595 -19.43 -32.25 28.78
C GLN A 595 -20.73 -31.53 28.39
N TYR A 596 -21.82 -31.82 29.10
CA TYR A 596 -23.10 -31.12 28.94
C TYR A 596 -23.74 -30.88 30.31
N GLU A 597 -24.72 -29.99 30.37
CA GLU A 597 -25.55 -29.78 31.57
C GLU A 597 -26.84 -30.60 31.45
N ASP A 598 -27.19 -31.35 32.49
CA ASP A 598 -28.45 -32.07 32.56
C ASP A 598 -29.64 -31.14 32.87
N LYS A 599 -30.84 -31.72 32.94
CA LYS A 599 -32.08 -30.94 33.17
C LYS A 599 -32.10 -30.21 34.51
N ASP A 600 -31.28 -30.63 35.48
CA ASP A 600 -31.19 -30.07 36.82
C ASP A 600 -29.97 -29.14 36.96
N GLY A 601 -29.24 -28.87 35.86
CA GLY A 601 -28.09 -27.96 35.80
C GLY A 601 -26.76 -28.58 36.25
N TYR A 602 -26.69 -29.89 36.46
CA TYR A 602 -25.44 -30.56 36.82
C TYR A 602 -24.61 -30.88 35.58
N LYS A 603 -23.29 -30.66 35.69
CA LYS A 603 -22.35 -30.95 34.62
C LYS A 603 -22.05 -32.45 34.56
N VAL A 604 -22.47 -33.08 33.48
CA VAL A 604 -22.17 -34.48 33.17
C VAL A 604 -21.01 -34.53 32.18
N THR A 605 -19.93 -35.23 32.53
CA THR A 605 -18.74 -35.37 31.66
C THR A 605 -18.63 -36.81 31.16
N MET A 606 -18.58 -36.94 29.84
CA MET A 606 -18.41 -38.19 29.12
C MET A 606 -16.97 -38.28 28.62
N GLY A 607 -16.18 -39.10 29.30
CA GLY A 607 -14.75 -39.20 29.04
C GLY A 607 -14.41 -40.02 27.79
N GLY A 608 -13.44 -39.57 27.00
CA GLY A 608 -12.76 -40.38 25.99
C GLY A 608 -13.48 -40.49 24.64
N LEU A 609 -14.01 -39.38 24.11
CA LEU A 609 -14.54 -39.29 22.74
C LEU A 609 -13.60 -39.98 21.74
N SER A 610 -12.31 -39.67 21.78
CA SER A 610 -11.31 -40.24 20.87
C SER A 610 -11.10 -41.76 20.95
N ARG A 611 -11.56 -42.44 22.01
CA ARG A 611 -11.46 -43.90 22.20
C ARG A 611 -12.75 -44.62 21.78
N SER A 612 -13.89 -43.94 21.85
CA SER A 612 -15.21 -44.44 21.47
C SER A 612 -15.43 -44.55 19.95
N PHE A 613 -14.41 -44.26 19.15
CA PHE A 613 -14.51 -44.26 17.70
C PHE A 613 -13.59 -45.30 17.09
N ASP A 614 -14.14 -46.05 16.14
CA ASP A 614 -13.35 -46.95 15.33
C ASP A 614 -12.18 -46.21 14.66
N LYS A 615 -11.00 -46.84 14.65
CA LYS A 615 -9.73 -46.22 14.25
C LYS A 615 -9.76 -45.68 12.83
N GLU A 616 -10.53 -46.29 11.94
CA GLU A 616 -10.64 -45.83 10.54
C GLU A 616 -11.40 -44.51 10.45
N PHE A 617 -12.59 -44.43 11.07
CA PHE A 617 -13.42 -43.22 11.09
C PHE A 617 -12.76 -42.07 11.87
N TRP A 618 -11.98 -42.39 12.90
CA TRP A 618 -11.20 -41.43 13.66
C TRP A 618 -10.15 -40.71 12.80
N ASN A 619 -9.51 -41.41 11.86
CA ASN A 619 -8.53 -40.80 10.96
C ASN A 619 -9.19 -39.84 9.97
N TYR A 620 -10.37 -40.18 9.44
CA TYR A 620 -11.13 -39.26 8.59
C TYR A 620 -11.66 -38.05 9.36
N ALA A 621 -12.13 -38.24 10.60
CA ALA A 621 -12.54 -37.13 11.47
C ALA A 621 -11.39 -36.16 11.75
N LYS A 622 -10.16 -36.67 11.95
CA LYS A 622 -8.94 -35.84 12.05
C LYS A 622 -8.64 -35.08 10.76
N LEU A 623 -8.74 -35.72 9.59
CA LEU A 623 -8.52 -35.08 8.30
C LEU A 623 -9.51 -33.93 8.08
N ILE A 624 -10.80 -34.19 8.30
CA ILE A 624 -11.88 -33.20 8.16
C ILE A 624 -11.67 -32.05 9.15
N SER A 625 -11.32 -32.37 10.40
CA SER A 625 -10.96 -31.34 11.40
C SER A 625 -9.76 -30.51 10.96
N GLY A 626 -8.76 -31.11 10.31
CA GLY A 626 -7.63 -30.37 9.72
C GLY A 626 -8.10 -29.36 8.67
N VAL A 627 -8.93 -29.80 7.73
CA VAL A 627 -9.49 -28.92 6.69
C VAL A 627 -10.31 -27.78 7.28
N LEU A 628 -11.15 -28.05 8.28
CA LEU A 628 -11.94 -27.04 8.99
C LEU A 628 -11.06 -26.00 9.69
N ARG A 629 -10.01 -26.45 10.40
CA ARG A 629 -9.07 -25.57 11.12
C ARG A 629 -8.26 -24.67 10.20
N HIS A 630 -7.94 -25.14 9.00
CA HIS A 630 -7.22 -24.37 8.00
C HIS A 630 -8.13 -23.46 7.17
N GLY A 631 -9.37 -23.22 7.63
CA GLY A 631 -10.18 -22.11 7.13
C GLY A 631 -10.82 -22.32 5.77
N MET A 632 -10.77 -23.53 5.21
CA MET A 632 -11.52 -23.85 3.98
C MET A 632 -13.00 -23.49 4.16
N PRO A 633 -13.61 -22.74 3.22
CA PRO A 633 -15.04 -22.42 3.29
C PRO A 633 -15.90 -23.69 3.37
N LEU A 634 -16.91 -23.69 4.25
CA LEU A 634 -17.68 -24.90 4.62
C LEU A 634 -18.32 -25.60 3.42
N HIS A 635 -18.78 -24.86 2.40
CA HIS A 635 -19.37 -25.44 1.21
C HIS A 635 -18.35 -26.26 0.40
N TYR A 636 -17.09 -25.81 0.29
CA TYR A 636 -16.01 -26.59 -0.32
C TYR A 636 -15.64 -27.81 0.52
N VAL A 637 -15.66 -27.70 1.86
CA VAL A 637 -15.45 -28.86 2.76
C VAL A 637 -16.52 -29.92 2.53
N VAL A 638 -17.79 -29.49 2.47
CA VAL A 638 -18.94 -30.37 2.21
C VAL A 638 -18.83 -31.06 0.85
N ASP A 639 -18.47 -30.31 -0.20
CA ASP A 639 -18.29 -30.85 -1.54
C ASP A 639 -17.13 -31.86 -1.60
N LEU A 640 -15.99 -31.52 -1.00
CA LEU A 640 -14.82 -32.39 -0.90
C LEU A 640 -15.17 -33.72 -0.24
N ILE A 641 -15.82 -33.70 0.93
CA ILE A 641 -16.24 -34.92 1.64
C ILE A 641 -17.27 -35.71 0.82
N GLY A 642 -18.20 -35.02 0.16
CA GLY A 642 -19.21 -35.64 -0.68
C GLY A 642 -18.62 -36.42 -1.85
N LYS A 643 -17.55 -35.89 -2.46
CA LYS A 643 -16.83 -36.49 -3.61
C LYS A 643 -15.85 -37.60 -3.24
N MET A 644 -15.56 -37.83 -1.96
CA MET A 644 -14.67 -38.93 -1.55
C MET A 644 -15.28 -40.29 -1.90
N ASN A 645 -14.61 -41.09 -2.73
CA ASN A 645 -14.99 -42.47 -3.02
C ASN A 645 -14.15 -43.41 -2.17
N LEU A 646 -14.78 -44.03 -1.17
CA LEU A 646 -14.13 -44.90 -0.20
C LEU A 646 -14.46 -46.36 -0.52
N TYR A 647 -13.50 -47.29 -0.35
CA TYR A 647 -13.60 -48.67 -0.84
C TYR A 647 -14.70 -49.51 -0.14
N ASP A 648 -15.13 -49.11 1.06
CA ASP A 648 -16.18 -49.79 1.83
C ASP A 648 -17.56 -49.09 1.68
N LYS A 649 -18.62 -49.89 1.47
CA LYS A 649 -20.01 -49.41 1.36
C LYS A 649 -20.50 -48.71 2.64
N ASN A 650 -20.06 -49.14 3.82
CA ASN A 650 -20.44 -48.55 5.11
C ASN A 650 -19.84 -47.15 5.31
N ILE A 651 -18.67 -46.90 4.75
CA ILE A 651 -18.00 -45.60 4.83
C ILE A 651 -18.65 -44.58 3.87
N ASN A 652 -19.13 -45.04 2.71
CA ASN A 652 -19.84 -44.17 1.76
C ASN A 652 -21.18 -43.65 2.27
N THR A 653 -21.83 -44.34 3.20
CA THR A 653 -23.05 -43.87 3.84
C THR A 653 -22.76 -43.03 5.09
N TRP A 654 -21.65 -43.30 5.78
CA TRP A 654 -21.14 -42.45 6.88
C TRP A 654 -20.78 -41.05 6.39
N LYS A 655 -20.08 -40.91 5.26
CA LYS A 655 -19.68 -39.60 4.70
C LYS A 655 -20.90 -38.70 4.45
N SER A 656 -22.01 -39.28 4.01
CA SER A 656 -23.27 -38.58 3.76
C SER A 656 -23.88 -38.02 5.05
N GLY A 657 -23.72 -38.72 6.18
CA GLY A 657 -24.11 -38.24 7.50
C GLY A 657 -23.26 -37.05 7.97
N VAL A 658 -21.94 -37.12 7.77
CA VAL A 658 -21.00 -36.03 8.10
C VAL A 658 -21.28 -34.78 7.24
N VAL A 659 -21.51 -34.97 5.93
CA VAL A 659 -21.93 -33.89 5.03
C VAL A 659 -23.21 -33.23 5.54
N ARG A 660 -24.21 -34.02 5.93
CA ARG A 660 -25.47 -33.47 6.47
C ARG A 660 -25.24 -32.69 7.75
N ALA A 661 -24.38 -33.18 8.65
CA ALA A 661 -24.03 -32.47 9.88
C ALA A 661 -23.38 -31.10 9.61
N LEU A 662 -22.40 -31.05 8.72
CA LEU A 662 -21.68 -29.81 8.39
C LEU A 662 -22.53 -28.82 7.59
N LYS A 663 -23.45 -29.29 6.75
CA LYS A 663 -24.39 -28.43 6.02
C LYS A 663 -25.25 -27.55 6.93
N THR A 664 -25.56 -28.01 8.15
CA THR A 664 -26.35 -27.23 9.12
C THR A 664 -25.65 -25.96 9.61
N PHE A 665 -24.37 -25.77 9.28
CA PHE A 665 -23.57 -24.60 9.63
C PHE A 665 -23.24 -23.69 8.43
N ILE A 666 -23.76 -24.00 7.23
CA ILE A 666 -23.65 -23.12 6.07
C ILE A 666 -24.75 -22.06 6.20
N ALA A 667 -24.38 -20.79 6.17
CA ALA A 667 -25.35 -19.69 6.24
C ALA A 667 -26.25 -19.66 4.99
N ASP A 668 -27.53 -19.38 5.20
CA ASP A 668 -28.48 -19.18 4.10
C ASP A 668 -28.04 -17.98 3.23
N GLY A 669 -28.23 -18.10 1.92
CA GLY A 669 -27.75 -17.15 0.92
C GLY A 669 -26.31 -17.37 0.43
N THR A 670 -25.57 -18.35 0.94
CA THR A 670 -24.20 -18.66 0.47
C THR A 670 -24.22 -19.08 -1.00
N LYS A 671 -23.63 -18.26 -1.88
CA LYS A 671 -23.49 -18.53 -3.33
C LYS A 671 -22.42 -19.60 -3.59
N VAL A 672 -22.69 -20.49 -4.54
CA VAL A 672 -21.71 -21.50 -5.00
C VAL A 672 -21.19 -21.07 -6.37
N SER A 673 -19.98 -20.53 -6.43
CA SER A 673 -19.39 -19.93 -7.65
C SER A 673 -19.14 -20.93 -8.79
N ASP A 674 -19.10 -22.23 -8.49
CA ASP A 674 -18.58 -23.25 -9.42
C ASP A 674 -19.65 -24.21 -9.96
N HIS A 675 -20.95 -23.96 -9.69
CA HIS A 675 -22.04 -24.84 -10.10
C HIS A 675 -23.14 -24.05 -10.81
N MET A 676 -23.35 -24.32 -12.10
CA MET A 676 -24.55 -23.87 -12.81
C MET A 676 -25.74 -24.75 -12.41
N CYS A 677 -26.93 -24.16 -12.37
CA CYS A 677 -28.16 -24.88 -12.13
C CYS A 677 -28.36 -25.96 -13.20
N GLY A 678 -28.52 -27.22 -12.79
CA GLY A 678 -28.68 -28.34 -13.72
C GLY A 678 -29.99 -28.31 -14.53
N GLU A 679 -30.96 -27.48 -14.13
CA GLU A 679 -32.26 -27.35 -14.79
C GLU A 679 -32.31 -26.15 -15.76
N CYS A 680 -31.83 -24.98 -15.35
CA CYS A 680 -31.90 -23.75 -16.17
C CYS A 680 -30.55 -23.22 -16.68
N GLY A 681 -29.43 -23.79 -16.22
CA GLY A 681 -28.08 -23.37 -16.64
C GLY A 681 -27.58 -22.06 -16.02
N ASP A 682 -28.32 -21.46 -15.08
CA ASP A 682 -27.96 -20.19 -14.45
C ASP A 682 -27.02 -20.37 -13.24
N GLU A 683 -26.20 -19.36 -12.93
CA GLU A 683 -25.23 -19.34 -11.83
C GLU A 683 -25.88 -19.04 -10.46
N GLY A 684 -27.21 -18.93 -10.41
CA GLY A 684 -28.00 -18.52 -9.24
C GLY A 684 -28.20 -19.58 -8.15
N LEU A 685 -27.30 -20.57 -7.98
CA LEU A 685 -27.42 -21.57 -6.92
C LEU A 685 -26.92 -21.03 -5.57
N ILE A 686 -27.83 -21.00 -4.58
CA ILE A 686 -27.54 -20.59 -3.20
C ILE A 686 -27.92 -21.69 -2.21
N TYR A 687 -27.28 -21.70 -1.04
CA TYR A 687 -27.74 -22.49 0.09
C TYR A 687 -28.93 -21.82 0.79
N GLU A 688 -30.02 -22.55 1.01
CA GLU A 688 -31.16 -22.13 1.82
C GLU A 688 -31.72 -23.34 2.58
N GLU A 689 -31.87 -23.22 3.90
CA GLU A 689 -32.30 -24.30 4.82
C GLU A 689 -31.43 -25.57 4.69
N GLY A 690 -30.14 -25.40 4.42
CA GLY A 690 -29.19 -26.50 4.24
C GLY A 690 -29.30 -27.25 2.89
N CYS A 691 -30.11 -26.74 1.94
CA CYS A 691 -30.21 -27.26 0.58
C CYS A 691 -29.73 -26.26 -0.48
N LEU A 692 -29.30 -26.74 -1.65
CA LEU A 692 -29.02 -25.89 -2.81
C LEU A 692 -30.32 -25.58 -3.56
N LYS A 693 -30.70 -24.29 -3.60
CA LYS A 693 -31.82 -23.79 -4.38
C LYS A 693 -31.35 -22.81 -5.45
N CYS A 694 -31.91 -22.91 -6.64
CA CYS A 694 -31.69 -21.97 -7.71
C CYS A 694 -32.65 -20.79 -7.55
N VAL A 695 -32.12 -19.59 -7.35
CA VAL A 695 -32.93 -18.37 -7.24
C VAL A 695 -33.70 -18.10 -8.55
N SER A 696 -33.13 -18.49 -9.68
CA SER A 696 -33.68 -18.17 -11.01
C SER A 696 -34.84 -19.06 -11.47
N CYS A 697 -34.84 -20.36 -11.13
CA CYS A 697 -35.88 -21.29 -11.57
C CYS A 697 -36.57 -22.05 -10.43
N GLY A 698 -36.16 -21.86 -9.18
CA GLY A 698 -36.73 -22.56 -8.03
C GLY A 698 -36.26 -24.01 -7.86
N TYR A 699 -35.38 -24.51 -8.73
CA TYR A 699 -34.81 -25.86 -8.63
C TYR A 699 -34.18 -26.09 -7.25
N SER A 700 -34.53 -27.18 -6.57
CA SER A 700 -33.96 -27.57 -5.28
C SER A 700 -33.30 -28.93 -5.41
N LYS A 701 -32.04 -29.05 -5.00
CA LYS A 701 -31.31 -30.34 -5.05
C LYS A 701 -31.81 -31.36 -4.01
N CYS A 702 -32.66 -30.94 -3.08
CA CYS A 702 -33.22 -31.78 -2.02
C CYS A 702 -34.73 -31.97 -2.16
N GLY A 703 -35.31 -31.50 -3.28
CA GLY A 703 -36.67 -31.77 -3.72
C GLY A 703 -36.66 -32.76 -4.87
#